data_AF-A0A9P5UU79-F1
#
_entry.id   AF-A0A9P5UU79-F1
#
_cell.length_a   1.000
_cell.length_b   1.000
_cell.length_c   1.000
_cell.angle_alpha   90.00
_cell.angle_beta   90.00
_cell.angle_gamma   90.00
#
_symmetry.space_group_name_H-M   'P 1'
#
loop_
_entity.id
_entity.type
_entity.pdbx_description
1 polymer ?
#
loop_
_entity_poly.entity_id
_entity_poly.type
_entity_poly.pdbx_seq_one_letter_code
_entity_poly.pdbx_strand_id
1 'polypeptide(L)'
;MTDYPPEQLDPHSDASDKPNSNQSLRKRDKFLKVFGLSKSEHKVKAKTSTQSLHAQPSHRAIEPSSIAFQSNNIPLGDDQSVALTVAKDKPLPLSPAEDPLPVPTAMEQTLINIFPENIPKPTVKTDLPRPQERIEKTDQLVYSIRLLLKMQDLHASGKLALDLDETERSWMKALEQDPIEQYHLRWLVTKVVEEFVKDDIKGAAVVSEAVILAPVLDRNSYRSLLCCIIDKFETTTLFDIGLLQGLVQLIESGSPGYLEDDDLVRTLAVLRRRLKDTHQPSAEYVYQTVRAIPRLLDVMVNSMVKGLNRTQEHQPLAAILQELKDTTDPILQFQVNYALQALQYVPDDEATLQAVLRFAGGISMAALGVASMCKLDPANLFESLDTLRQAAGQSYEVTKSILEGLEASQQGRYGAMQSLLKGLRAGTKHEWFLTLLAARSFVQHGLLADFKRTVYKAHCRDELYFQLGICQILGEIAVDPLWDSFTRQQSLYFLGVLLNDKTGWKQHLEVRQWILVILTQLSALSDFVVKDRAASVLQDWNQQGASVSSSPYCLKIGLALPESSPLLTRVQQIPHVERDLHVMKVQRLQEAYQPVYIPPMAKANLQARNEDLFSLMEKVEEFLASDRQVMLILGDSGAGKSTFNKHLETKLLRIYNSGGRIPLFVNLPAIRRPEEDTIGNQLRTYNFSEAQIQELKQHRQFILICDGYDESQLAVNLHTTNGFNRPGQWSVKMVISCRTQYLGQDYRDRFVPQEVGHYSRPALNLFQEAVIAPFYKEQIQDYVKQYVPLESRSWVTQDYMDRLITIPDLMDMAKNPFLLSLALEALPGVTEGKQDLSTIKIARVQLYDTFVQHWLDVNKRRLQGSNLNNEDRAMLDLLLQTGFVSMGIDYSTRLVSAIFEKHNGNPVVQYDHFKAEKTWKAEFFGPESRL
;
A
#
# COMPACT_ATOMS: atom_id res chain seq x y z
N MET A 1 38.37 -46.55 8.44
CA MET A 1 38.16 -48.01 8.46
C MET A 1 37.34 -48.30 7.22
N THR A 2 37.89 -49.07 6.28
CA THR A 2 37.37 -49.33 4.92
C THR A 2 37.18 -48.10 4.02
N ASP A 3 37.67 -48.09 2.77
CA ASP A 3 39.06 -48.19 2.25
C ASP A 3 38.99 -48.20 0.70
N TYR A 4 39.88 -47.43 0.05
CA TYR A 4 40.38 -47.51 -1.34
C TYR A 4 39.56 -47.08 -2.60
N PRO A 5 40.21 -46.41 -3.58
CA PRO A 5 39.86 -46.27 -5.02
C PRO A 5 40.50 -47.46 -5.82
N PRO A 6 41.04 -47.43 -7.08
CA PRO A 6 41.10 -46.48 -8.22
C PRO A 6 40.57 -47.13 -9.54
N GLU A 7 41.00 -46.97 -10.81
CA GLU A 7 42.03 -46.19 -11.60
C GLU A 7 41.47 -46.07 -13.05
N GLN A 8 41.55 -44.94 -13.81
CA GLN A 8 42.65 -44.40 -14.65
C GLN A 8 43.21 -45.31 -15.77
N LEU A 9 43.09 -44.90 -17.06
CA LEU A 9 44.18 -44.77 -18.08
C LEU A 9 43.73 -44.66 -19.57
N ASP A 10 44.53 -43.90 -20.33
CA ASP A 10 44.64 -43.72 -21.80
C ASP A 10 45.16 -44.99 -22.54
N PRO A 11 45.28 -45.14 -23.91
CA PRO A 11 45.92 -44.16 -24.84
C PRO A 11 45.71 -44.20 -26.40
N HIS A 12 46.44 -43.29 -27.09
CA HIS A 12 46.97 -43.34 -28.49
C HIS A 12 46.01 -43.19 -29.71
N SER A 13 46.42 -42.65 -30.88
CA SER A 13 47.54 -41.75 -31.25
C SER A 13 47.40 -41.14 -32.68
N ASP A 14 48.33 -40.24 -33.05
CA ASP A 14 48.90 -39.96 -34.40
C ASP A 14 48.11 -39.26 -35.55
N ALA A 15 48.43 -37.96 -35.70
CA ALA A 15 49.24 -37.39 -36.81
C ALA A 15 48.68 -37.04 -38.23
N SER A 16 49.47 -36.17 -38.89
CA SER A 16 49.56 -35.81 -40.32
C SER A 16 48.77 -34.61 -40.90
N ASP A 17 49.58 -33.62 -41.28
CA ASP A 17 49.50 -32.56 -42.31
C ASP A 17 48.31 -32.40 -43.29
N LYS A 18 47.78 -31.16 -43.32
CA LYS A 18 47.98 -30.10 -44.37
C LYS A 18 47.88 -30.45 -45.89
N PRO A 19 47.74 -29.43 -46.79
CA PRO A 19 47.36 -28.02 -46.61
C PRO A 19 46.34 -27.49 -47.67
N ASN A 20 46.13 -26.16 -47.67
CA ASN A 20 45.83 -25.33 -48.87
C ASN A 20 44.46 -25.49 -49.56
N SER A 21 43.97 -24.54 -50.37
CA SER A 21 44.14 -23.07 -50.39
C SER A 21 43.23 -22.49 -51.48
N ASN A 22 42.47 -21.41 -51.20
CA ASN A 22 42.51 -20.15 -51.96
C ASN A 22 41.33 -19.21 -51.69
N GLN A 23 41.61 -17.92 -51.76
CA GLN A 23 40.64 -16.85 -51.90
C GLN A 23 40.16 -16.76 -53.37
N SER A 24 39.05 -16.07 -53.66
CA SER A 24 39.14 -14.74 -54.31
C SER A 24 37.81 -14.12 -54.76
N LEU A 25 37.79 -12.78 -54.71
CA LEU A 25 37.15 -11.83 -55.64
C LEU A 25 35.66 -12.05 -56.04
N ARG A 26 34.75 -11.25 -55.47
CA ARG A 26 34.32 -9.91 -55.95
C ARG A 26 33.56 -9.88 -57.29
N LYS A 27 32.33 -9.33 -57.23
CA LYS A 27 31.88 -8.23 -58.12
C LYS A 27 30.99 -7.24 -57.33
N ARG A 28 30.79 -6.04 -57.86
CA ARG A 28 30.29 -4.84 -57.15
C ARG A 28 29.55 -3.91 -58.13
N ASP A 29 28.96 -2.82 -57.61
CA ASP A 29 28.39 -1.65 -58.35
C ASP A 29 27.04 -1.93 -59.08
N LYS A 30 26.07 -1.00 -59.31
CA LYS A 30 25.83 0.46 -59.01
C LYS A 30 24.32 0.79 -59.31
N PHE A 31 23.64 1.89 -58.94
CA PHE A 31 23.95 3.08 -58.12
C PHE A 31 22.71 3.65 -57.35
N LEU A 32 22.05 4.74 -57.81
CA LEU A 32 21.03 5.56 -57.10
C LEU A 32 20.04 6.30 -58.04
N LYS A 33 18.87 6.72 -57.50
CA LYS A 33 17.95 7.86 -57.84
C LYS A 33 16.49 7.48 -58.19
N VAL A 34 15.45 8.35 -58.11
CA VAL A 34 15.02 9.45 -57.18
C VAL A 34 13.66 10.00 -57.68
N PHE A 35 12.67 10.20 -56.78
CA PHE A 35 11.44 11.03 -56.87
C PHE A 35 10.51 11.07 -58.12
N GLY A 36 9.20 11.05 -57.85
CA GLY A 36 8.11 11.61 -58.68
C GLY A 36 7.10 10.57 -59.19
N LEU A 37 5.76 10.71 -59.19
CA LEU A 37 4.72 11.55 -58.57
C LEU A 37 3.51 11.57 -59.55
N SER A 38 2.31 11.20 -59.05
CA SER A 38 0.99 11.62 -59.58
C SER A 38 0.51 11.04 -60.93
N LYS A 39 -0.78 11.05 -61.31
CA LYS A 39 -2.04 11.69 -60.80
C LYS A 39 -3.18 10.63 -60.71
N SER A 40 -4.19 10.71 -59.82
CA SER A 40 -5.32 11.70 -59.71
C SER A 40 -6.31 11.61 -60.91
N GLU A 41 -7.61 11.91 -60.83
CA GLU A 41 -8.48 12.57 -59.83
C GLU A 41 -9.96 12.11 -60.07
N HIS A 42 -11.00 12.34 -59.26
CA HIS A 42 -11.22 13.15 -58.05
C HIS A 42 -12.14 12.35 -57.06
N LYS A 43 -13.23 12.75 -56.37
CA LYS A 43 -14.05 13.97 -56.07
C LYS A 43 -14.78 13.65 -54.72
N VAL A 44 -15.04 14.48 -53.68
CA VAL A 44 -15.26 15.94 -53.42
C VAL A 44 -16.77 16.29 -53.28
N LYS A 45 -17.29 17.08 -52.30
CA LYS A 45 -16.78 18.13 -51.36
C LYS A 45 -17.58 18.05 -50.01
N ALA A 46 -17.44 18.85 -48.93
CA ALA A 46 -16.76 20.15 -48.65
C ALA A 46 -16.38 20.24 -47.13
N LYS A 47 -15.17 20.69 -46.72
CA LYS A 47 -14.67 22.08 -46.46
C LYS A 47 -15.11 22.70 -45.11
N THR A 48 -14.26 22.98 -44.10
CA THR A 48 -13.05 23.88 -43.94
C THR A 48 -13.38 25.37 -43.73
N SER A 49 -12.71 26.19 -42.88
CA SER A 49 -11.59 26.00 -41.91
C SER A 49 -11.22 27.32 -41.17
N THR A 50 -10.28 27.27 -40.21
CA THR A 50 -9.33 28.37 -39.77
C THR A 50 -9.96 29.61 -39.08
N GLN A 51 -9.26 30.46 -38.31
CA GLN A 51 -7.82 30.63 -37.96
C GLN A 51 -7.63 31.22 -36.53
N SER A 52 -6.41 31.51 -36.09
CA SER A 52 -6.03 31.97 -34.74
C SER A 52 -5.41 33.38 -34.69
N LEU A 53 -5.45 34.10 -33.55
CA LEU A 53 -4.36 34.97 -33.02
C LEU A 53 -4.65 35.59 -31.62
N HIS A 54 -3.64 36.23 -31.01
CA HIS A 54 -3.55 36.76 -29.63
C HIS A 54 -4.50 37.91 -29.27
N ALA A 55 -4.85 38.06 -27.96
CA ALA A 55 -4.36 39.16 -27.09
C ALA A 55 -4.86 39.07 -25.62
N GLN A 56 -4.13 39.72 -24.71
CA GLN A 56 -4.50 39.97 -23.30
C GLN A 56 -5.17 41.37 -23.18
N PRO A 57 -5.95 41.70 -22.12
CA PRO A 57 -5.30 42.18 -20.88
C PRO A 57 -6.03 41.87 -19.56
N SER A 58 -5.40 42.26 -18.45
CA SER A 58 -5.94 42.28 -17.09
C SER A 58 -6.88 43.46 -16.81
N HIS A 59 -7.73 43.37 -15.77
CA HIS A 59 -7.67 44.30 -14.61
C HIS A 59 -8.51 43.79 -13.41
N ARG A 60 -8.57 44.55 -12.32
CA ARG A 60 -8.83 44.07 -10.94
C ARG A 60 -9.76 45.04 -10.18
N ALA A 61 -10.76 44.47 -9.50
CA ALA A 61 -11.55 45.03 -8.38
C ALA A 61 -12.38 46.33 -8.60
N ILE A 62 -13.52 46.41 -7.87
CA ILE A 62 -13.89 47.48 -6.90
C ILE A 62 -15.40 47.36 -6.59
N GLU A 63 -15.76 47.36 -5.29
CA GLU A 63 -17.15 47.54 -4.81
C GLU A 63 -17.53 49.03 -4.85
N PRO A 64 -18.83 49.39 -4.80
CA PRO A 64 -19.26 49.94 -3.51
C PRO A 64 -20.72 49.66 -3.11
N SER A 65 -20.97 49.75 -1.81
CA SER A 65 -22.29 49.73 -1.16
C SER A 65 -22.86 51.13 -0.88
N SER A 66 -24.18 51.32 -1.05
CA SER A 66 -25.03 52.28 -0.30
C SER A 66 -26.49 52.02 -0.73
N ILE A 67 -27.51 51.75 0.11
CA ILE A 67 -27.94 52.22 1.45
C ILE A 67 -28.68 53.57 1.40
N ALA A 68 -29.97 53.54 1.77
CA ALA A 68 -30.67 54.69 2.34
C ALA A 68 -31.80 54.28 3.33
N PHE A 69 -31.66 54.73 4.59
CA PHE A 69 -32.66 55.36 5.50
C PHE A 69 -34.13 54.88 5.64
N GLN A 70 -34.84 54.99 6.79
CA GLN A 70 -34.49 55.01 8.24
C GLN A 70 -35.76 55.15 9.14
N SER A 71 -35.81 54.51 10.33
CA SER A 71 -36.49 54.95 11.59
C SER A 71 -36.45 53.80 12.63
N ASN A 72 -35.75 53.85 13.77
CA ASN A 72 -35.97 54.60 15.03
C ASN A 72 -37.24 54.14 15.80
N ASN A 73 -37.31 53.81 17.10
CA ASN A 73 -36.37 53.69 18.26
C ASN A 73 -37.01 52.70 19.30
N ILE A 74 -36.32 51.82 20.07
CA ILE A 74 -35.43 52.01 21.27
C ILE A 74 -36.18 52.58 22.50
N PRO A 75 -36.05 52.07 23.77
CA PRO A 75 -34.92 51.34 24.43
C PRO A 75 -35.28 49.92 25.01
N LEU A 76 -34.41 49.04 25.57
CA LEU A 76 -33.18 49.09 26.43
C LEU A 76 -33.48 49.43 27.93
N GLY A 77 -32.90 48.79 28.98
CA GLY A 77 -32.09 47.56 29.18
C GLY A 77 -32.65 46.80 30.42
N ASP A 78 -31.95 46.17 31.37
CA ASP A 78 -30.57 45.64 31.49
C ASP A 78 -30.47 44.80 32.82
N ASP A 79 -29.32 44.15 33.07
CA ASP A 79 -28.78 43.64 34.37
C ASP A 79 -29.47 42.54 35.25
N GLN A 80 -28.71 41.44 35.42
CA GLN A 80 -28.26 40.77 36.67
C GLN A 80 -29.18 40.27 37.82
N SER A 81 -28.77 39.07 38.31
CA SER A 81 -28.68 38.58 39.71
C SER A 81 -29.78 37.67 40.33
N VAL A 82 -29.31 36.45 40.66
CA VAL A 82 -29.47 35.68 41.92
C VAL A 82 -30.84 35.63 42.63
N ALA A 83 -31.47 34.45 42.51
CA ALA A 83 -32.24 33.68 43.51
C ALA A 83 -33.16 34.36 44.55
N LEU A 84 -34.39 33.85 44.67
CA LEU A 84 -34.86 33.22 45.91
C LEU A 84 -36.13 32.36 45.72
N THR A 85 -36.37 31.43 46.64
CA THR A 85 -37.53 30.55 46.72
C THR A 85 -38.70 31.18 47.50
N VAL A 86 -39.94 30.85 47.15
CA VAL A 86 -40.97 30.22 48.03
C VAL A 86 -42.28 30.02 47.24
N ALA A 87 -43.10 29.06 47.65
CA ALA A 87 -44.33 28.63 46.95
C ALA A 87 -45.61 29.04 47.69
N LYS A 88 -46.76 28.53 47.19
CA LYS A 88 -48.15 28.61 47.70
C LYS A 88 -49.00 29.76 47.12
N ASP A 89 -50.32 29.62 46.94
CA ASP A 89 -51.23 28.56 47.42
C ASP A 89 -52.20 27.96 46.36
N LYS A 90 -52.93 26.92 46.76
CA LYS A 90 -53.93 26.10 46.02
C LYS A 90 -55.30 26.18 46.79
N PRO A 91 -56.36 25.37 46.58
CA PRO A 91 -56.87 24.59 45.42
C PRO A 91 -58.43 24.59 45.19
N LEU A 92 -58.89 23.94 44.10
CA LEU A 92 -60.17 23.16 43.97
C LEU A 92 -61.54 23.92 43.98
N PRO A 93 -62.71 23.31 43.59
CA PRO A 93 -62.98 21.88 43.29
C PRO A 93 -63.72 21.48 41.98
N LEU A 94 -63.37 20.28 41.45
CA LEU A 94 -64.20 19.14 40.95
C LEU A 94 -65.34 19.36 39.90
N SER A 95 -65.68 18.49 38.92
CA SER A 95 -65.14 17.22 38.33
C SER A 95 -65.96 16.89 37.03
N PRO A 96 -66.05 15.64 36.49
CA PRO A 96 -65.05 14.97 35.62
C PRO A 96 -65.62 14.37 34.30
N ALA A 97 -64.76 14.04 33.31
CA ALA A 97 -64.97 12.93 32.35
C ALA A 97 -63.75 12.74 31.39
N GLU A 98 -62.76 11.93 31.77
CA GLU A 98 -61.82 11.29 30.82
C GLU A 98 -61.53 9.86 31.34
N ASP A 99 -61.61 8.87 30.45
CA ASP A 99 -61.25 7.48 30.78
C ASP A 99 -59.72 7.30 30.79
N PRO A 100 -59.14 6.60 31.77
CA PRO A 100 -57.70 6.39 31.82
C PRO A 100 -57.24 5.40 30.73
N LEU A 101 -56.10 5.73 30.10
CA LEU A 101 -55.34 4.77 29.30
C LEU A 101 -55.06 3.48 30.12
N PRO A 102 -55.12 2.29 29.51
CA PRO A 102 -54.92 1.04 30.23
C PRO A 102 -53.54 0.98 30.87
N VAL A 103 -53.49 0.61 32.15
CA VAL A 103 -52.23 0.40 32.88
C VAL A 103 -51.48 -0.76 32.24
N PRO A 104 -50.17 -0.63 31.93
CA PRO A 104 -49.38 -1.72 31.36
C PRO A 104 -49.47 -2.97 32.23
N THR A 105 -49.72 -4.10 31.58
CA THR A 105 -49.88 -5.41 32.19
C THR A 105 -48.62 -5.79 32.98
N ALA A 106 -48.75 -6.58 34.04
CA ALA A 106 -47.59 -7.02 34.83
C ALA A 106 -46.48 -7.71 34.01
N MET A 107 -46.83 -8.26 32.83
CA MET A 107 -45.85 -8.77 31.86
C MET A 107 -45.11 -7.66 31.10
N GLU A 108 -45.75 -6.58 30.68
CA GLU A 108 -45.05 -5.47 30.02
C GLU A 108 -43.97 -4.87 30.95
N GLN A 109 -44.25 -4.82 32.26
CA GLN A 109 -43.27 -4.46 33.28
C GLN A 109 -42.09 -5.44 33.40
N THR A 110 -42.27 -6.73 33.09
CA THR A 110 -41.17 -7.71 33.05
C THR A 110 -40.36 -7.65 31.74
N LEU A 111 -40.96 -7.17 30.64
CA LEU A 111 -40.36 -7.10 29.31
C LEU A 111 -39.56 -5.81 29.07
N ILE A 112 -39.84 -4.74 29.82
CA ILE A 112 -39.11 -3.46 29.78
C ILE A 112 -37.59 -3.67 29.99
N ASN A 113 -37.20 -4.59 30.89
CA ASN A 113 -35.83 -4.77 31.37
C ASN A 113 -34.91 -5.59 30.43
N ILE A 114 -35.45 -6.25 29.40
CA ILE A 114 -34.62 -6.94 28.38
C ILE A 114 -33.91 -5.88 27.54
N PHE A 115 -32.63 -6.06 27.19
CA PHE A 115 -31.81 -5.12 26.37
C PHE A 115 -32.19 -3.64 26.60
N PRO A 116 -31.89 -3.07 27.78
CA PRO A 116 -32.40 -1.75 28.18
C PRO A 116 -31.82 -0.61 27.32
N GLU A 117 -30.55 -0.73 26.94
CA GLU A 117 -29.79 0.26 26.18
C GLU A 117 -29.10 -0.38 24.97
N ASN A 118 -28.60 0.44 24.04
CA ASN A 118 -27.75 0.01 22.95
C ASN A 118 -26.29 -0.06 23.43
N ILE A 119 -25.62 -1.19 23.20
CA ILE A 119 -24.25 -1.43 23.66
C ILE A 119 -23.38 -1.60 22.40
N PRO A 120 -22.33 -0.78 22.20
CA PRO A 120 -21.43 -0.92 21.05
C PRO A 120 -20.93 -2.36 20.93
N LYS A 121 -21.01 -2.95 19.73
CA LYS A 121 -20.67 -4.37 19.53
C LYS A 121 -19.26 -4.65 20.07
N PRO A 122 -19.09 -5.57 21.04
CA PRO A 122 -17.81 -5.76 21.70
C PRO A 122 -16.67 -6.11 20.76
N THR A 123 -15.54 -5.42 20.97
CA THR A 123 -14.27 -5.74 20.33
C THR A 123 -13.48 -6.70 21.20
N VAL A 124 -12.77 -7.65 20.57
CA VAL A 124 -11.74 -8.44 21.24
C VAL A 124 -10.73 -7.48 21.89
N LYS A 125 -10.71 -7.43 23.22
CA LYS A 125 -9.63 -6.86 24.03
C LYS A 125 -8.72 -8.01 24.50
N THR A 126 -7.42 -7.76 24.52
CA THR A 126 -6.39 -8.65 25.08
C THR A 126 -5.46 -7.83 25.99
N ASP A 127 -4.50 -8.48 26.65
CA ASP A 127 -3.35 -7.75 27.17
C ASP A 127 -2.58 -7.11 26.00
N LEU A 128 -2.13 -5.85 26.18
CA LEU A 128 -1.33 -5.13 25.18
C LEU A 128 0.16 -5.49 25.32
N PRO A 129 0.88 -5.68 24.20
CA PRO A 129 2.32 -5.95 24.26
C PRO A 129 3.04 -4.69 24.76
N ARG A 130 4.11 -4.85 25.53
CA ARG A 130 4.97 -3.72 25.90
C ARG A 130 5.63 -3.15 24.63
N PRO A 131 6.06 -1.87 24.63
CA PRO A 131 6.78 -1.31 23.49
C PRO A 131 7.96 -2.19 23.09
N GLN A 132 8.01 -2.56 21.81
CA GLN A 132 9.05 -3.41 21.21
C GLN A 132 9.10 -4.88 21.70
N GLU A 133 8.10 -5.33 22.45
CA GLU A 133 7.91 -6.74 22.86
C GLU A 133 7.31 -7.57 21.71
N ARG A 134 7.64 -8.87 21.65
CA ARG A 134 7.13 -9.77 20.61
C ARG A 134 5.64 -9.99 20.81
N ILE A 135 4.85 -9.91 19.74
CA ILE A 135 3.41 -10.22 19.80
C ILE A 135 3.24 -11.73 19.93
N GLU A 136 2.50 -12.19 20.95
CA GLU A 136 2.30 -13.61 21.19
C GLU A 136 1.24 -14.22 20.27
N LYS A 137 0.19 -13.46 19.94
CA LYS A 137 -1.00 -13.96 19.24
C LYS A 137 -1.62 -12.94 18.27
N THR A 138 -2.37 -13.43 17.29
CA THR A 138 -2.96 -12.60 16.24
C THR A 138 -4.17 -11.77 16.71
N ASP A 139 -4.86 -12.18 17.79
CA ASP A 139 -5.88 -11.35 18.44
C ASP A 139 -5.27 -10.11 19.12
N GLN A 140 -4.11 -10.26 19.76
CA GLN A 140 -3.31 -9.15 20.29
C GLN A 140 -2.86 -8.17 19.18
N LEU A 141 -2.42 -8.69 18.02
CA LEU A 141 -2.12 -7.84 16.85
C LEU A 141 -3.36 -7.06 16.36
N VAL A 142 -4.52 -7.72 16.26
CA VAL A 142 -5.79 -7.07 15.88
C VAL A 142 -6.17 -5.96 16.86
N TYR A 143 -6.01 -6.21 18.16
CA TYR A 143 -6.33 -5.22 19.20
C TYR A 143 -5.38 -4.01 19.15
N SER A 144 -4.07 -4.25 19.03
CA SER A 144 -3.06 -3.19 18.84
C SER A 144 -3.34 -2.33 17.60
N ILE A 145 -3.72 -2.92 16.47
CA ILE A 145 -4.05 -2.15 15.25
C ILE A 145 -5.38 -1.40 15.40
N ARG A 146 -6.40 -1.95 16.08
CA ARG A 146 -7.64 -1.22 16.36
C ARG A 146 -7.39 0.06 17.17
N LEU A 147 -6.51 0.02 18.17
CA LEU A 147 -6.10 1.22 18.90
C LEU A 147 -5.34 2.21 17.99
N LEU A 148 -4.43 1.71 17.15
CA LEU A 148 -3.66 2.52 16.20
C LEU A 148 -4.57 3.20 15.13
N LEU A 149 -5.66 2.56 14.71
CA LEU A 149 -6.69 3.17 13.87
C LEU A 149 -7.53 4.19 14.64
N LYS A 150 -8.04 3.84 15.84
CA LYS A 150 -8.81 4.75 16.71
C LYS A 150 -8.01 6.02 17.07
N MET A 151 -6.70 5.92 17.22
CA MET A 151 -5.80 7.06 17.40
C MET A 151 -5.83 8.01 16.19
N GLN A 152 -5.78 7.48 14.97
CA GLN A 152 -5.85 8.27 13.74
C GLN A 152 -7.22 8.92 13.54
N ASP A 153 -8.31 8.21 13.85
CA ASP A 153 -9.67 8.77 13.85
C ASP A 153 -9.84 9.90 14.90
N LEU A 154 -9.20 9.79 16.07
CA LEU A 154 -9.19 10.84 17.09
C LEU A 154 -8.46 12.10 16.61
N HIS A 155 -7.31 11.98 15.95
CA HIS A 155 -6.61 13.12 15.33
C HIS A 155 -7.45 13.78 14.22
N ALA A 156 -8.24 13.00 13.47
CA ALA A 156 -9.07 13.51 12.36
C ALA A 156 -10.40 14.15 12.82
N SER A 157 -11.01 13.65 13.90
CA SER A 157 -12.37 14.02 14.34
C SER A 157 -12.43 14.91 15.59
N GLY A 158 -11.39 14.90 16.43
CA GLY A 158 -11.28 15.78 17.60
C GLY A 158 -12.30 15.54 18.74
N LYS A 159 -13.01 14.40 18.76
CA LYS A 159 -14.01 14.07 19.81
C LYS A 159 -13.99 12.59 20.22
N LEU A 160 -14.57 12.31 21.39
CA LEU A 160 -14.81 10.98 21.97
C LEU A 160 -13.57 10.22 22.48
N ALA A 161 -12.77 10.87 23.32
CA ALA A 161 -11.79 10.22 24.20
C ALA A 161 -12.40 9.56 25.47
N LEU A 162 -13.69 9.16 25.42
CA LEU A 162 -14.45 8.70 26.60
C LEU A 162 -14.27 7.20 26.89
N ASP A 163 -14.17 6.36 25.86
CA ASP A 163 -14.19 4.89 25.96
C ASP A 163 -12.78 4.27 25.96
N LEU A 164 -11.83 4.89 26.67
CA LEU A 164 -10.43 4.45 26.71
C LEU A 164 -9.94 4.32 28.14
N ASP A 165 -9.40 3.16 28.51
CA ASP A 165 -8.79 2.94 29.83
C ASP A 165 -7.36 3.52 29.93
N GLU A 166 -6.80 3.54 31.13
CA GLU A 166 -5.48 4.15 31.37
C GLU A 166 -4.34 3.38 30.68
N THR A 167 -4.49 2.06 30.49
CA THR A 167 -3.48 1.23 29.83
C THR A 167 -3.47 1.48 28.31
N GLU A 168 -4.64 1.56 27.68
CA GLU A 168 -4.80 1.94 26.28
C GLU A 168 -4.20 3.32 26.00
N ARG A 169 -4.51 4.32 26.86
CA ARG A 169 -3.98 5.69 26.73
C ARG A 169 -2.45 5.72 26.85
N SER A 170 -1.89 5.00 27.81
CA SER A 170 -0.44 4.93 28.03
C SER A 170 0.27 4.27 26.85
N TRP A 171 -0.27 3.14 26.37
CA TRP A 171 0.25 2.40 25.23
C TRP A 171 0.21 3.21 23.93
N MET A 172 -0.93 3.85 23.61
CA MET A 172 -1.04 4.71 22.42
C MET A 172 -0.07 5.88 22.47
N LYS A 173 0.13 6.52 23.63
CA LYS A 173 1.09 7.62 23.78
C LYS A 173 2.55 7.17 23.59
N ALA A 174 2.89 5.94 23.99
CA ALA A 174 4.21 5.37 23.71
C ALA A 174 4.37 5.08 22.21
N LEU A 175 3.34 4.52 21.57
CA LEU A 175 3.34 4.18 20.15
C LEU A 175 3.32 5.42 19.23
N GLU A 176 2.67 6.51 19.64
CA GLU A 176 2.69 7.81 18.94
C GLU A 176 4.13 8.32 18.75
N GLN A 177 5.04 7.97 19.67
CA GLN A 177 6.45 8.37 19.66
C GLN A 177 7.38 7.39 18.90
N ASP A 178 6.91 6.19 18.55
CA ASP A 178 7.67 5.20 17.76
C ASP A 178 6.98 4.91 16.40
N PRO A 179 7.24 5.72 15.35
CA PRO A 179 6.67 5.50 14.02
C PRO A 179 7.23 4.24 13.33
N ILE A 180 8.36 3.69 13.80
CA ILE A 180 8.91 2.44 13.26
C ILE A 180 8.07 1.26 13.78
N GLU A 181 7.66 1.31 15.04
CA GLU A 181 6.74 0.33 15.61
C GLU A 181 5.33 0.42 15.00
N GLN A 182 4.81 1.63 14.75
CA GLN A 182 3.55 1.79 14.00
C GLN A 182 3.59 1.15 12.60
N TYR A 183 4.74 1.25 11.91
CA TYR A 183 4.97 0.56 10.64
C TYR A 183 5.08 -0.96 10.85
N HIS A 184 5.82 -1.40 11.87
CA HIS A 184 6.02 -2.83 12.18
C HIS A 184 4.69 -3.56 12.36
N LEU A 185 3.77 -3.02 13.18
CA LEU A 185 2.45 -3.60 13.41
C LEU A 185 1.66 -3.76 12.10
N ARG A 186 1.65 -2.73 11.24
CA ARG A 186 0.96 -2.76 9.94
C ARG A 186 1.59 -3.76 8.97
N TRP A 187 2.91 -3.85 8.98
CA TRP A 187 3.68 -4.81 8.20
C TRP A 187 3.39 -6.26 8.66
N LEU A 188 3.29 -6.53 9.97
CA LEU A 188 2.90 -7.84 10.49
C LEU A 188 1.52 -8.28 9.97
N VAL A 189 0.51 -7.39 10.02
CA VAL A 189 -0.84 -7.68 9.47
C VAL A 189 -0.76 -8.04 7.99
N THR A 190 -0.06 -7.23 7.20
CA THR A 190 0.10 -7.43 5.75
C THR A 190 0.80 -8.76 5.46
N LYS A 191 1.85 -9.09 6.22
CA LYS A 191 2.62 -10.33 6.04
C LYS A 191 1.88 -11.58 6.50
N VAL A 192 1.00 -11.51 7.52
CA VAL A 192 0.15 -12.66 7.89
C VAL A 192 -0.81 -13.00 6.74
N VAL A 193 -1.35 -12.00 6.03
CA VAL A 193 -2.15 -12.23 4.82
C VAL A 193 -1.29 -12.77 3.67
N GLU A 194 -0.09 -12.24 3.42
CA GLU A 194 0.80 -12.79 2.39
C GLU A 194 1.17 -14.26 2.64
N GLU A 195 1.51 -14.63 3.88
CA GLU A 195 1.81 -16.03 4.23
C GLU A 195 0.56 -16.91 4.13
N PHE A 196 -0.62 -16.42 4.52
CA PHE A 196 -1.88 -17.15 4.32
C PHE A 196 -2.15 -17.40 2.84
N VAL A 197 -1.86 -16.43 1.96
CA VAL A 197 -2.06 -16.58 0.51
C VAL A 197 -1.12 -17.65 -0.04
N LYS A 198 0.16 -17.64 0.36
CA LYS A 198 1.19 -18.63 -0.04
C LYS A 198 0.93 -20.04 0.47
N ASP A 199 0.28 -20.21 1.63
CA ASP A 199 0.11 -21.53 2.25
C ASP A 199 -0.92 -22.40 1.50
N ASP A 200 -0.46 -23.50 0.90
CA ASP A 200 -1.34 -24.46 0.21
C ASP A 200 -2.32 -25.19 1.15
N ILE A 201 -2.03 -25.26 2.47
CA ILE A 201 -2.77 -26.07 3.43
C ILE A 201 -3.53 -25.15 4.41
N LYS A 202 -4.66 -24.63 3.92
CA LYS A 202 -5.51 -23.67 4.64
C LYS A 202 -6.47 -24.35 5.64
N GLY A 203 -5.92 -25.06 6.63
CA GLY A 203 -6.73 -25.72 7.68
C GLY A 203 -7.44 -24.73 8.60
N ALA A 204 -8.55 -25.14 9.23
CA ALA A 204 -9.48 -24.23 9.93
C ALA A 204 -8.85 -23.26 10.95
N ALA A 205 -7.80 -23.67 11.67
CA ALA A 205 -7.06 -22.78 12.58
C ALA A 205 -6.31 -21.64 11.83
N VAL A 206 -5.68 -21.97 10.70
CA VAL A 206 -4.98 -21.04 9.81
C VAL A 206 -5.98 -20.10 9.11
N VAL A 207 -7.17 -20.59 8.76
CA VAL A 207 -8.27 -19.75 8.26
C VAL A 207 -8.76 -18.79 9.35
N SER A 208 -8.94 -19.25 10.59
CA SER A 208 -9.37 -18.36 11.69
C SER A 208 -8.34 -17.26 11.97
N GLU A 209 -7.05 -17.61 12.00
CA GLU A 209 -5.95 -16.66 12.20
C GLU A 209 -5.88 -15.59 11.10
N ALA A 210 -6.19 -15.94 9.84
CA ALA A 210 -6.25 -14.95 8.77
C ALA A 210 -7.54 -14.12 8.81
N VAL A 211 -8.69 -14.74 9.08
CA VAL A 211 -10.01 -14.08 9.03
C VAL A 211 -10.27 -13.16 10.22
N ILE A 212 -9.66 -13.39 11.40
CA ILE A 212 -9.75 -12.46 12.54
C ILE A 212 -9.15 -11.08 12.22
N LEU A 213 -8.20 -11.00 11.27
CA LEU A 213 -7.59 -9.74 10.83
C LEU A 213 -8.53 -8.88 9.97
N ALA A 214 -9.58 -9.44 9.39
CA ALA A 214 -10.42 -8.75 8.39
C ALA A 214 -10.88 -7.33 8.79
N PRO A 215 -11.30 -7.04 10.05
CA PRO A 215 -11.71 -5.70 10.48
C PRO A 215 -10.56 -4.68 10.64
N VAL A 216 -9.31 -5.07 10.38
CA VAL A 216 -8.12 -4.19 10.44
C VAL A 216 -7.26 -4.23 9.16
N LEU A 217 -7.72 -4.92 8.11
CA LEU A 217 -7.03 -4.94 6.82
C LEU A 217 -7.26 -3.65 6.03
N ASP A 218 -6.28 -3.26 5.22
CA ASP A 218 -6.52 -2.36 4.10
C ASP A 218 -7.29 -3.07 2.97
N ARG A 219 -7.86 -2.32 2.03
CA ARG A 219 -8.65 -2.90 0.93
C ARG A 219 -7.87 -3.92 0.09
N ASN A 220 -6.58 -3.73 -0.16
CA ASN A 220 -5.81 -4.65 -1.00
C ASN A 220 -5.54 -5.97 -0.26
N SER A 221 -5.14 -5.91 1.02
CA SER A 221 -4.96 -7.11 1.85
C SER A 221 -6.28 -7.85 2.05
N TYR A 222 -7.38 -7.13 2.31
CA TYR A 222 -8.72 -7.74 2.44
C TYR A 222 -9.15 -8.45 1.15
N ARG A 223 -9.01 -7.80 -0.02
CA ARG A 223 -9.36 -8.40 -1.31
C ARG A 223 -8.48 -9.61 -1.65
N SER A 224 -7.18 -9.53 -1.35
CA SER A 224 -6.23 -10.65 -1.51
C SER A 224 -6.65 -11.87 -0.68
N LEU A 225 -6.99 -11.66 0.60
CA LEU A 225 -7.49 -12.69 1.51
C LEU A 225 -8.81 -13.29 1.01
N LEU A 226 -9.78 -12.45 0.64
CA LEU A 226 -11.10 -12.87 0.15
C LEU A 226 -10.99 -13.70 -1.13
N CYS A 227 -10.26 -13.21 -2.14
CA CYS A 227 -10.05 -13.95 -3.39
C CYS A 227 -9.40 -15.31 -3.12
N CYS A 228 -8.37 -15.36 -2.27
CA CYS A 228 -7.68 -16.60 -1.95
C CYS A 228 -8.57 -17.64 -1.23
N ILE A 229 -9.51 -17.20 -0.39
CA ILE A 229 -10.52 -18.11 0.21
C ILE A 229 -11.56 -18.55 -0.83
N ILE A 230 -12.04 -17.66 -1.70
CA ILE A 230 -12.96 -18.02 -2.79
C ILE A 230 -12.29 -19.05 -3.73
N ASP A 231 -11.06 -18.79 -4.17
CA ASP A 231 -10.28 -19.67 -5.04
C ASP A 231 -10.08 -21.06 -4.41
N LYS A 232 -9.74 -21.12 -3.10
CA LYS A 232 -9.55 -22.40 -2.41
C LYS A 232 -10.88 -23.13 -2.19
N PHE A 233 -11.96 -22.42 -1.87
CA PHE A 233 -13.29 -23.00 -1.71
C PHE A 233 -13.93 -23.39 -3.06
N GLU A 234 -13.50 -22.81 -4.17
CA GLU A 234 -13.88 -23.23 -5.53
C GLU A 234 -13.09 -24.48 -5.99
N THR A 235 -11.81 -24.60 -5.61
CA THR A 235 -10.91 -25.66 -6.11
C THR A 235 -10.83 -26.93 -5.27
N THR A 236 -11.11 -26.88 -3.96
CA THR A 236 -10.93 -28.04 -3.07
C THR A 236 -11.93 -29.18 -3.38
N THR A 237 -11.48 -30.43 -3.46
CA THR A 237 -12.38 -31.55 -3.83
C THR A 237 -13.35 -31.95 -2.72
N LEU A 238 -12.89 -31.89 -1.46
CA LEU A 238 -13.71 -32.11 -0.27
C LEU A 238 -14.38 -30.81 0.20
N PHE A 239 -15.41 -30.94 1.02
CA PHE A 239 -16.04 -29.79 1.68
C PHE A 239 -15.23 -29.36 2.90
N ASP A 240 -14.79 -28.10 2.91
CA ASP A 240 -14.15 -27.49 4.07
C ASP A 240 -15.13 -26.51 4.73
N ILE A 241 -15.65 -26.92 5.89
CA ILE A 241 -16.55 -26.10 6.72
C ILE A 241 -15.81 -24.86 7.22
N GLY A 242 -14.51 -24.95 7.50
CA GLY A 242 -13.71 -23.83 7.99
C GLY A 242 -13.51 -22.74 6.93
N LEU A 243 -13.25 -23.12 5.68
CA LEU A 243 -13.23 -22.17 4.55
C LEU A 243 -14.60 -21.53 4.33
N LEU A 244 -15.71 -22.29 4.43
CA LEU A 244 -17.05 -21.72 4.29
C LEU A 244 -17.38 -20.71 5.41
N GLN A 245 -17.08 -21.06 6.67
CA GLN A 245 -17.30 -20.18 7.82
C GLN A 245 -16.42 -18.93 7.75
N GLY A 246 -15.15 -19.07 7.34
CA GLY A 246 -14.24 -17.97 7.10
C GLY A 246 -14.73 -17.03 5.99
N LEU A 247 -15.22 -17.59 4.88
CA LEU A 247 -15.79 -16.86 3.75
C LEU A 247 -17.01 -16.03 4.14
N VAL A 248 -17.97 -16.63 4.87
CA VAL A 248 -19.14 -15.90 5.41
C VAL A 248 -18.69 -14.80 6.37
N GLN A 249 -17.75 -15.10 7.27
CA GLN A 249 -17.24 -14.13 8.24
C GLN A 249 -16.48 -12.96 7.59
N LEU A 250 -15.77 -13.16 6.47
CA LEU A 250 -15.20 -12.07 5.67
C LEU A 250 -16.29 -11.18 5.10
N ILE A 251 -17.30 -11.78 4.46
CA ILE A 251 -18.37 -11.07 3.76
C ILE A 251 -19.25 -10.28 4.75
N GLU A 252 -19.50 -10.81 5.95
CA GLU A 252 -20.19 -10.10 7.03
C GLU A 252 -19.33 -9.04 7.76
N SER A 253 -18.00 -9.01 7.55
CA SER A 253 -17.08 -8.04 8.18
C SER A 253 -16.42 -7.06 7.21
N GLY A 254 -16.77 -7.09 5.93
CA GLY A 254 -16.22 -6.21 4.90
C GLY A 254 -16.57 -4.75 5.13
N SER A 255 -15.55 -3.88 5.20
CA SER A 255 -15.76 -2.43 5.27
C SER A 255 -16.45 -1.90 4.00
N PRO A 256 -17.24 -0.81 4.09
CA PRO A 256 -17.93 -0.23 2.92
C PRO A 256 -16.97 0.04 1.75
N GLY A 257 -17.28 -0.53 0.58
CA GLY A 257 -16.47 -0.39 -0.64
C GLY A 257 -15.23 -1.29 -0.73
N TYR A 258 -15.06 -2.27 0.17
CA TYR A 258 -14.02 -3.30 0.04
C TYR A 258 -14.48 -4.50 -0.82
N LEU A 259 -15.74 -4.89 -0.63
CA LEU A 259 -16.46 -5.86 -1.46
C LEU A 259 -16.88 -5.19 -2.77
N GLU A 260 -16.70 -5.90 -3.88
CA GLU A 260 -17.10 -5.52 -5.23
C GLU A 260 -18.24 -6.42 -5.73
N ASP A 261 -19.04 -5.90 -6.66
CA ASP A 261 -20.21 -6.60 -7.22
C ASP A 261 -19.85 -8.00 -7.74
N ASP A 262 -18.68 -8.15 -8.37
CA ASP A 262 -18.17 -9.41 -8.93
C ASP A 262 -17.79 -10.45 -7.85
N ASP A 263 -17.23 -10.04 -6.70
CA ASP A 263 -16.88 -11.00 -5.63
C ASP A 263 -18.15 -11.68 -5.09
N LEU A 264 -19.22 -10.91 -4.93
CA LEU A 264 -20.51 -11.38 -4.40
C LEU A 264 -21.19 -12.33 -5.38
N VAL A 265 -21.24 -11.96 -6.67
CA VAL A 265 -21.79 -12.80 -7.74
C VAL A 265 -20.96 -14.08 -7.92
N ARG A 266 -19.63 -13.98 -7.94
CA ARG A 266 -18.72 -15.14 -8.00
C ARG A 266 -18.91 -16.07 -6.81
N THR A 267 -19.00 -15.52 -5.59
CA THR A 267 -19.22 -16.32 -4.37
C THR A 267 -20.56 -17.06 -4.44
N LEU A 268 -21.63 -16.40 -4.90
CA LEU A 268 -22.94 -17.03 -5.06
C LEU A 268 -22.87 -18.18 -6.09
N ALA A 269 -22.14 -17.97 -7.19
CA ALA A 269 -21.92 -18.98 -8.22
C ALA A 269 -21.10 -20.19 -7.75
N VAL A 270 -20.13 -19.99 -6.84
CA VAL A 270 -19.40 -21.10 -6.18
C VAL A 270 -20.32 -21.85 -5.24
N LEU A 271 -21.04 -21.16 -4.34
CA LEU A 271 -21.99 -21.79 -3.39
C LEU A 271 -23.09 -22.58 -4.11
N ARG A 272 -23.65 -22.04 -5.20
CA ARG A 272 -24.67 -22.69 -6.02
C ARG A 272 -24.16 -23.96 -6.70
N ARG A 273 -22.96 -23.94 -7.30
CA ARG A 273 -22.33 -25.13 -7.90
C ARG A 273 -22.07 -26.20 -6.84
N ARG A 274 -21.49 -25.80 -5.71
CA ARG A 274 -21.27 -26.68 -4.55
C ARG A 274 -22.55 -27.38 -4.09
N LEU A 275 -23.62 -26.61 -3.84
CA LEU A 275 -24.93 -27.15 -3.44
C LEU A 275 -25.56 -28.12 -4.45
N LYS A 276 -25.21 -27.99 -5.74
CA LYS A 276 -25.73 -28.83 -6.82
C LYS A 276 -24.90 -30.09 -7.10
N ASP A 277 -23.58 -29.96 -7.14
CA ASP A 277 -22.68 -30.97 -7.72
C ASP A 277 -22.30 -32.09 -6.73
N THR A 278 -22.78 -32.00 -5.48
CA THR A 278 -22.61 -33.05 -4.46
C THR A 278 -23.62 -34.18 -4.63
N HIS A 279 -23.22 -35.26 -5.31
CA HIS A 279 -24.10 -36.40 -5.61
C HIS A 279 -24.54 -37.27 -4.41
N GLN A 280 -23.94 -37.10 -3.23
CA GLN A 280 -24.41 -37.62 -1.94
C GLN A 280 -23.89 -36.69 -0.82
N PRO A 281 -24.58 -35.56 -0.53
CA PRO A 281 -24.15 -34.65 0.52
C PRO A 281 -24.56 -35.21 1.89
N SER A 282 -23.73 -34.99 2.92
CA SER A 282 -24.19 -35.17 4.30
C SER A 282 -25.29 -34.15 4.62
N ALA A 283 -26.19 -34.45 5.55
CA ALA A 283 -27.21 -33.49 5.99
C ALA A 283 -26.56 -32.19 6.51
N GLU A 284 -25.38 -32.30 7.14
CA GLU A 284 -24.53 -31.19 7.55
C GLU A 284 -24.03 -30.34 6.37
N TYR A 285 -23.59 -30.95 5.26
CA TYR A 285 -23.15 -30.24 4.06
C TYR A 285 -24.24 -29.33 3.50
N VAL A 286 -25.45 -29.90 3.31
CA VAL A 286 -26.60 -29.16 2.80
C VAL A 286 -26.94 -28.01 3.76
N TYR A 287 -27.03 -28.31 5.05
CA TYR A 287 -27.34 -27.31 6.07
C TYR A 287 -26.36 -26.14 6.10
N GLN A 288 -25.04 -26.39 6.20
CA GLN A 288 -24.06 -25.30 6.29
C GLN A 288 -24.06 -24.44 5.01
N THR A 289 -24.20 -25.05 3.83
CA THR A 289 -24.25 -24.33 2.55
C THR A 289 -25.54 -23.50 2.40
N VAL A 290 -26.71 -24.10 2.72
CA VAL A 290 -28.02 -23.43 2.70
C VAL A 290 -28.14 -22.35 3.79
N ARG A 291 -27.34 -22.41 4.85
CA ARG A 291 -27.24 -21.38 5.89
C ARG A 291 -26.29 -20.23 5.52
N ALA A 292 -25.25 -20.50 4.73
CA ALA A 292 -24.33 -19.48 4.22
C ALA A 292 -24.96 -18.60 3.13
N ILE A 293 -25.78 -19.20 2.24
CA ILE A 293 -26.45 -18.49 1.13
C ILE A 293 -27.28 -17.28 1.62
N PRO A 294 -28.15 -17.37 2.65
CA PRO A 294 -28.80 -16.23 3.30
C PRO A 294 -27.86 -15.07 3.64
N ARG A 295 -26.68 -15.32 4.23
CA ARG A 295 -25.77 -14.24 4.67
C ARG A 295 -25.16 -13.48 3.51
N LEU A 296 -24.82 -14.20 2.44
CA LEU A 296 -24.39 -13.57 1.18
C LEU A 296 -25.54 -12.78 0.54
N LEU A 297 -26.75 -13.34 0.47
CA LEU A 297 -27.91 -12.67 -0.11
C LEU A 297 -28.29 -11.41 0.70
N ASP A 298 -28.21 -11.43 2.03
CA ASP A 298 -28.45 -10.27 2.90
C ASP A 298 -27.46 -9.13 2.56
N VAL A 299 -26.17 -9.44 2.35
CA VAL A 299 -25.17 -8.46 1.89
C VAL A 299 -25.44 -7.99 0.46
N MET A 300 -25.86 -8.87 -0.46
CA MET A 300 -26.22 -8.51 -1.84
C MET A 300 -27.47 -7.61 -1.91
N VAL A 301 -28.45 -7.77 -1.01
CA VAL A 301 -29.60 -6.88 -0.87
C VAL A 301 -29.15 -5.53 -0.31
N ASN A 302 -28.39 -5.51 0.79
CA ASN A 302 -27.94 -4.28 1.45
C ASN A 302 -26.98 -3.43 0.59
N SER A 303 -26.20 -4.06 -0.28
CA SER A 303 -25.28 -3.38 -1.21
C SER A 303 -25.93 -2.98 -2.55
N MET A 304 -27.12 -3.49 -2.86
CA MET A 304 -27.78 -3.33 -4.17
C MET A 304 -26.86 -3.77 -5.33
N VAL A 305 -26.37 -5.01 -5.21
CA VAL A 305 -25.37 -5.65 -6.08
C VAL A 305 -25.71 -5.55 -7.58
N LYS A 306 -24.70 -5.58 -8.45
CA LYS A 306 -24.87 -5.54 -9.93
C LYS A 306 -24.33 -6.79 -10.61
N GLY A 307 -24.75 -7.02 -11.85
CA GLY A 307 -24.20 -8.08 -12.71
C GLY A 307 -24.68 -9.50 -12.43
N LEU A 308 -25.59 -9.73 -11.47
CA LEU A 308 -26.16 -11.05 -11.21
C LEU A 308 -26.98 -11.53 -12.42
N ASN A 309 -26.46 -12.54 -13.15
CA ASN A 309 -27.16 -13.06 -14.32
C ASN A 309 -28.39 -13.89 -13.95
N ARG A 310 -29.53 -13.53 -14.53
CA ARG A 310 -30.83 -14.14 -14.32
C ARG A 310 -30.83 -15.65 -14.62
N THR A 311 -30.25 -16.03 -15.74
CA THR A 311 -30.37 -17.37 -16.32
C THR A 311 -29.31 -18.35 -15.85
N GLN A 312 -28.12 -17.86 -15.50
CA GLN A 312 -26.99 -18.67 -15.08
C GLN A 312 -26.95 -18.85 -13.56
N GLU A 313 -27.27 -17.80 -12.80
CA GLU A 313 -27.13 -17.80 -11.33
C GLU A 313 -28.47 -17.76 -10.61
N HIS A 314 -29.30 -16.73 -10.87
CA HIS A 314 -30.50 -16.48 -10.07
C HIS A 314 -31.58 -17.57 -10.24
N GLN A 315 -31.98 -17.91 -11.47
CA GLN A 315 -33.00 -18.94 -11.69
C GLN A 315 -32.51 -20.34 -11.28
N PRO A 316 -31.27 -20.78 -11.58
CA PRO A 316 -30.81 -22.09 -11.14
C PRO A 316 -30.63 -22.21 -9.62
N LEU A 317 -30.23 -21.14 -8.91
CA LEU A 317 -30.23 -21.14 -7.44
C LEU A 317 -31.66 -21.26 -6.88
N ALA A 318 -32.61 -20.51 -7.44
CA ALA A 318 -34.02 -20.59 -7.04
C ALA A 318 -34.61 -22.00 -7.27
N ALA A 319 -34.22 -22.69 -8.35
CA ALA A 319 -34.65 -24.06 -8.60
C ALA A 319 -34.15 -25.05 -7.53
N ILE A 320 -32.83 -25.05 -7.25
CA ILE A 320 -32.21 -25.91 -6.23
C ILE A 320 -32.83 -25.65 -4.84
N LEU A 321 -33.11 -24.39 -4.50
CA LEU A 321 -33.77 -24.05 -3.25
C LEU A 321 -35.24 -24.50 -3.19
N GLN A 322 -35.98 -24.54 -4.30
CA GLN A 322 -37.34 -25.11 -4.31
C GLN A 322 -37.32 -26.63 -4.17
N GLU A 323 -36.34 -27.33 -4.76
CA GLU A 323 -36.16 -28.78 -4.57
C GLU A 323 -35.89 -29.15 -3.11
N LEU A 324 -35.23 -28.28 -2.33
CA LEU A 324 -34.96 -28.45 -0.90
C LEU A 324 -36.11 -28.00 0.02
N LYS A 325 -37.18 -27.41 -0.52
CA LYS A 325 -38.26 -26.79 0.27
C LYS A 325 -39.19 -27.79 0.95
N ASP A 326 -39.39 -28.94 0.32
CA ASP A 326 -40.26 -30.03 0.80
C ASP A 326 -39.58 -30.91 1.87
N THR A 327 -38.45 -30.45 2.43
CA THR A 327 -37.81 -31.09 3.59
C THR A 327 -38.74 -31.13 4.80
N THR A 328 -38.70 -32.25 5.54
CA THR A 328 -39.44 -32.43 6.80
C THR A 328 -38.81 -31.71 7.99
N ASP A 329 -37.66 -31.05 7.80
CA ASP A 329 -36.95 -30.34 8.85
C ASP A 329 -37.34 -28.85 8.90
N PRO A 330 -37.98 -28.35 9.97
CA PRO A 330 -38.46 -26.96 10.03
C PRO A 330 -37.34 -25.91 9.98
N ILE A 331 -36.13 -26.26 10.41
CA ILE A 331 -35.00 -25.33 10.56
C ILE A 331 -34.30 -25.18 9.20
N LEU A 332 -34.06 -26.29 8.50
CA LEU A 332 -33.59 -26.27 7.11
C LEU A 332 -34.65 -25.62 6.19
N GLN A 333 -35.93 -25.97 6.36
CA GLN A 333 -37.03 -25.34 5.62
C GLN A 333 -37.09 -23.83 5.84
N PHE A 334 -36.83 -23.34 7.07
CA PHE A 334 -36.72 -21.91 7.34
C PHE A 334 -35.54 -21.27 6.60
N GLN A 335 -34.32 -21.84 6.64
CA GLN A 335 -33.18 -21.29 5.90
C GLN A 335 -33.45 -21.26 4.38
N VAL A 336 -34.08 -22.30 3.82
CA VAL A 336 -34.52 -22.36 2.41
C VAL A 336 -35.52 -21.25 2.08
N ASN A 337 -36.57 -21.08 2.88
CA ASN A 337 -37.58 -20.03 2.63
C ASN A 337 -37.03 -18.62 2.85
N TYR A 338 -36.07 -18.44 3.76
CA TYR A 338 -35.33 -17.18 3.95
C TYR A 338 -34.50 -16.85 2.70
N ALA A 339 -33.70 -17.80 2.20
CA ALA A 339 -32.93 -17.64 0.97
C ALA A 339 -33.84 -17.33 -0.24
N LEU A 340 -34.97 -18.04 -0.38
CA LEU A 340 -35.97 -17.78 -1.42
C LEU A 340 -36.66 -16.41 -1.31
N GLN A 341 -36.80 -15.84 -0.11
CA GLN A 341 -37.25 -14.45 0.04
C GLN A 341 -36.14 -13.46 -0.29
N ALA A 342 -34.93 -13.60 0.28
CA ALA A 342 -33.80 -12.70 0.02
C ALA A 342 -33.49 -12.58 -1.48
N LEU A 343 -33.49 -13.71 -2.19
CA LEU A 343 -33.28 -13.79 -3.63
C LEU A 343 -34.35 -13.06 -4.47
N GLN A 344 -35.52 -12.71 -3.92
CA GLN A 344 -36.50 -11.83 -4.60
C GLN A 344 -36.19 -10.34 -4.44
N TYR A 345 -35.32 -9.96 -3.51
CA TYR A 345 -34.88 -8.59 -3.28
C TYR A 345 -33.53 -8.27 -3.92
N VAL A 346 -32.66 -9.27 -4.11
CA VAL A 346 -31.45 -9.12 -4.93
C VAL A 346 -31.83 -8.78 -6.38
N PRO A 347 -31.28 -7.71 -6.97
CA PRO A 347 -31.53 -7.36 -8.37
C PRO A 347 -30.78 -8.30 -9.34
N ASP A 348 -31.31 -8.44 -10.54
CA ASP A 348 -30.83 -9.28 -11.64
C ASP A 348 -30.71 -8.49 -12.95
N ASP A 349 -30.01 -9.05 -13.94
CA ASP A 349 -29.90 -8.47 -15.28
C ASP A 349 -31.16 -8.60 -16.17
N GLU A 350 -32.23 -9.22 -15.67
CA GLU A 350 -33.54 -9.25 -16.34
C GLU A 350 -34.19 -7.87 -16.29
N ALA A 351 -34.05 -7.11 -17.38
CA ALA A 351 -34.63 -5.77 -17.49
C ALA A 351 -36.13 -5.83 -17.16
N THR A 352 -36.61 -4.86 -16.37
CA THR A 352 -37.93 -4.89 -15.73
C THR A 352 -39.09 -5.17 -16.69
N LEU A 353 -38.97 -4.75 -17.95
CA LEU A 353 -39.96 -4.94 -19.01
C LEU A 353 -39.91 -6.34 -19.66
N GLN A 354 -38.76 -7.03 -19.65
CA GLN A 354 -38.64 -8.44 -20.06
C GLN A 354 -39.35 -9.36 -19.06
N ALA A 355 -39.22 -9.11 -17.76
CA ALA A 355 -39.93 -9.88 -16.73
C ALA A 355 -41.47 -9.82 -16.92
N VAL A 356 -42.01 -8.65 -17.27
CA VAL A 356 -43.44 -8.46 -17.61
C VAL A 356 -43.82 -9.26 -18.87
N LEU A 357 -43.03 -9.15 -19.94
CA LEU A 357 -43.29 -9.89 -21.18
C LEU A 357 -43.25 -11.41 -20.97
N ARG A 358 -42.40 -11.91 -20.07
CA ARG A 358 -42.34 -13.33 -19.70
C ARG A 358 -43.57 -13.79 -18.91
N PHE A 359 -44.15 -12.94 -18.07
CA PHE A 359 -45.39 -13.25 -17.33
C PHE A 359 -46.68 -13.09 -18.16
N ALA A 360 -46.69 -12.18 -19.14
CA ALA A 360 -47.70 -12.15 -20.19
C ALA A 360 -47.55 -13.31 -21.20
N GLY A 361 -46.37 -13.95 -21.23
CA GLY A 361 -45.93 -14.97 -22.18
C GLY A 361 -46.61 -16.35 -22.10
N GLY A 362 -47.88 -16.42 -21.69
CA GLY A 362 -48.73 -17.61 -21.88
C GLY A 362 -49.23 -17.79 -23.31
N ILE A 363 -48.94 -16.84 -24.21
CA ILE A 363 -49.36 -16.82 -25.61
C ILE A 363 -48.12 -16.77 -26.51
N SER A 364 -48.11 -17.56 -27.59
CA SER A 364 -46.98 -17.71 -28.50
C SER A 364 -46.53 -16.39 -29.16
N MET A 365 -45.22 -16.15 -29.18
CA MET A 365 -44.52 -15.00 -29.81
C MET A 365 -44.58 -14.96 -31.36
N ALA A 366 -45.69 -15.39 -31.95
CA ALA A 366 -45.95 -15.37 -33.40
C ALA A 366 -47.06 -14.38 -33.81
N ALA A 367 -47.78 -13.78 -32.84
CA ALA A 367 -49.05 -13.08 -33.09
C ALA A 367 -48.99 -11.53 -33.02
N LEU A 368 -47.86 -10.93 -32.65
CA LEU A 368 -47.73 -9.47 -32.50
C LEU A 368 -46.63 -8.90 -33.40
N GLY A 369 -47.02 -8.48 -34.60
CA GLY A 369 -46.19 -7.66 -35.48
C GLY A 369 -46.14 -6.20 -35.04
N VAL A 370 -44.94 -5.62 -35.10
CA VAL A 370 -44.60 -4.19 -35.25
C VAL A 370 -45.58 -3.17 -34.61
N ALA A 371 -45.21 -2.70 -33.41
CA ALA A 371 -45.48 -1.37 -32.84
C ALA A 371 -46.94 -0.83 -32.82
N SER A 372 -47.52 -0.77 -31.62
CA SER A 372 -48.55 0.22 -31.26
C SER A 372 -48.54 0.51 -29.75
N MET A 373 -48.98 1.71 -29.35
CA MET A 373 -48.83 2.23 -27.98
C MET A 373 -50.02 1.91 -27.07
N CYS A 374 -49.75 1.37 -25.88
CA CYS A 374 -50.71 1.42 -24.77
C CYS A 374 -50.73 2.83 -24.15
N LYS A 375 -51.81 3.57 -24.38
CA LYS A 375 -52.11 4.79 -23.60
C LYS A 375 -52.79 4.37 -22.30
N LEU A 376 -52.16 4.63 -21.16
CA LEU A 376 -52.80 4.64 -19.85
C LEU A 376 -53.09 6.08 -19.46
N ASP A 377 -54.28 6.34 -18.93
CA ASP A 377 -54.71 7.67 -18.50
C ASP A 377 -54.14 7.97 -17.10
N PRO A 378 -53.31 9.01 -16.92
CA PRO A 378 -52.66 9.27 -15.63
C PRO A 378 -53.63 9.74 -14.53
N ALA A 379 -54.77 10.35 -14.87
CA ALA A 379 -55.57 11.11 -13.91
C ALA A 379 -56.14 10.23 -12.78
N ASN A 380 -56.69 9.07 -13.14
CA ASN A 380 -57.34 8.15 -12.20
C ASN A 380 -56.34 7.30 -11.38
N LEU A 381 -55.03 7.51 -11.55
CA LEU A 381 -53.98 6.66 -10.95
C LEU A 381 -53.45 7.21 -9.61
N PHE A 382 -53.91 8.39 -9.17
CA PHE A 382 -53.38 9.09 -7.99
C PHE A 382 -54.28 9.07 -6.74
N GLU A 383 -55.60 8.89 -6.86
CA GLU A 383 -56.51 8.94 -5.70
C GLU A 383 -56.20 7.86 -4.64
N SER A 384 -55.59 6.73 -5.03
CA SER A 384 -55.20 5.66 -4.10
C SER A 384 -53.91 5.92 -3.30
N LEU A 385 -53.21 7.03 -3.54
CA LEU A 385 -51.95 7.35 -2.84
C LEU A 385 -52.17 8.13 -1.54
N ASP A 386 -53.10 9.08 -1.50
CA ASP A 386 -53.37 9.85 -0.27
C ASP A 386 -53.98 8.98 0.84
N THR A 387 -54.74 7.94 0.48
CA THR A 387 -55.23 6.92 1.44
C THR A 387 -54.11 6.12 2.10
N LEU A 388 -53.03 5.81 1.38
CA LEU A 388 -51.83 5.17 1.98
C LEU A 388 -51.04 6.15 2.84
N ARG A 389 -50.97 7.42 2.43
CA ARG A 389 -50.27 8.47 3.17
C ARG A 389 -50.91 8.78 4.52
N GLN A 390 -52.23 8.63 4.65
CA GLN A 390 -52.94 8.78 5.92
C GLN A 390 -52.82 7.57 6.86
N ALA A 391 -52.47 6.38 6.35
CA ALA A 391 -52.30 5.18 7.17
C ALA A 391 -50.95 5.13 7.94
N ALA A 392 -49.92 5.85 7.47
CA ALA A 392 -48.55 5.81 8.00
C ALA A 392 -48.33 6.71 9.25
N GLY A 393 -49.17 6.59 10.28
CA GLY A 393 -49.18 7.46 11.45
C GLY A 393 -48.07 7.22 12.49
N GLN A 394 -47.06 8.10 12.52
CA GLN A 394 -46.20 8.45 13.67
C GLN A 394 -45.38 7.34 14.41
N SER A 395 -44.20 6.98 13.90
CA SER A 395 -43.00 6.68 14.73
C SER A 395 -41.71 6.80 13.88
N TYR A 396 -40.58 7.16 14.49
CA TYR A 396 -39.73 8.21 13.89
C TYR A 396 -38.26 7.85 13.52
N GLU A 397 -37.79 8.44 12.41
CA GLU A 397 -36.40 8.63 11.92
C GLU A 397 -35.50 7.42 11.57
N VAL A 398 -35.06 6.55 12.49
CA VAL A 398 -33.90 5.67 12.18
C VAL A 398 -34.17 4.63 11.10
N THR A 399 -35.34 3.99 11.10
CA THR A 399 -35.75 3.06 10.03
C THR A 399 -35.96 3.78 8.69
N LYS A 400 -36.26 5.08 8.74
CA LYS A 400 -36.63 5.90 7.59
C LYS A 400 -35.40 6.27 6.76
N SER A 401 -34.25 6.59 7.34
CA SER A 401 -33.04 6.93 6.55
C SER A 401 -32.50 5.78 5.71
N ILE A 402 -32.60 4.53 6.18
CA ILE A 402 -32.20 3.33 5.42
C ILE A 402 -33.21 3.02 4.31
N LEU A 403 -34.52 3.12 4.60
CA LEU A 403 -35.58 2.86 3.62
C LEU A 403 -35.66 3.98 2.57
N GLU A 404 -35.56 5.25 2.96
CA GLU A 404 -35.42 6.39 2.05
C GLU A 404 -34.08 6.37 1.30
N GLY A 405 -33.02 5.75 1.84
CA GLY A 405 -31.80 5.47 1.08
C GLY A 405 -32.05 4.54 -0.12
N LEU A 406 -32.92 3.54 0.05
CA LEU A 406 -33.36 2.64 -1.03
C LEU A 406 -34.36 3.31 -1.98
N GLU A 407 -35.25 4.18 -1.49
CA GLU A 407 -36.28 4.84 -2.30
C GLU A 407 -35.83 6.11 -3.03
N ALA A 408 -34.97 6.95 -2.42
CA ALA A 408 -34.54 8.24 -2.99
C ALA A 408 -33.71 8.09 -4.27
N SER A 409 -33.17 6.89 -4.54
CA SER A 409 -32.55 6.54 -5.81
C SER A 409 -33.57 6.40 -6.98
N GLN A 410 -34.87 6.32 -6.70
CA GLN A 410 -35.91 5.96 -7.69
C GLN A 410 -37.07 6.97 -7.88
N GLN A 411 -37.24 7.95 -6.98
CA GLN A 411 -38.45 8.76 -6.98
C GLN A 411 -38.50 9.79 -8.14
N GLY A 412 -39.63 9.78 -8.86
CA GLY A 412 -39.91 10.70 -9.97
C GLY A 412 -40.75 10.07 -11.09
N ARG A 413 -40.43 8.82 -11.49
CA ARG A 413 -41.19 8.07 -12.53
C ARG A 413 -41.33 6.55 -12.31
N TYR A 414 -40.56 5.92 -11.42
CA TYR A 414 -40.50 4.45 -11.34
C TYR A 414 -41.39 3.80 -10.26
N GLY A 415 -41.71 4.49 -9.16
CA GLY A 415 -42.44 3.89 -8.03
C GLY A 415 -43.81 3.29 -8.38
N ALA A 416 -44.63 4.01 -9.16
CA ALA A 416 -45.94 3.51 -9.60
C ALA A 416 -45.84 2.24 -10.48
N MET A 417 -44.76 2.11 -11.27
CA MET A 417 -44.49 0.90 -12.05
C MET A 417 -44.14 -0.27 -11.12
N GLN A 418 -43.31 -0.05 -10.09
CA GLN A 418 -42.93 -1.09 -9.13
C GLN A 418 -44.12 -1.71 -8.39
N SER A 419 -45.12 -0.92 -7.99
CA SER A 419 -46.34 -1.43 -7.35
C SER A 419 -47.12 -2.38 -8.28
N LEU A 420 -47.15 -2.12 -9.59
CA LEU A 420 -47.78 -2.96 -10.59
C LEU A 420 -46.95 -4.25 -10.85
N LEU A 421 -45.62 -4.12 -10.83
CA LEU A 421 -44.66 -5.24 -10.93
C LEU A 421 -44.65 -6.15 -9.69
N LYS A 422 -45.12 -5.67 -8.54
CA LYS A 422 -45.19 -6.40 -7.27
C LYS A 422 -46.10 -7.64 -7.34
N GLY A 423 -46.99 -7.72 -8.33
CA GLY A 423 -47.79 -8.91 -8.66
C GLY A 423 -47.27 -9.74 -9.86
N LEU A 424 -46.18 -9.34 -10.53
CA LEU A 424 -45.69 -9.93 -11.77
C LEU A 424 -44.29 -10.59 -11.68
N ARG A 425 -43.61 -10.53 -10.54
CA ARG A 425 -42.53 -11.48 -10.21
C ARG A 425 -43.15 -12.56 -9.32
N ALA A 426 -43.19 -13.83 -9.77
CA ALA A 426 -43.81 -14.90 -8.99
C ALA A 426 -43.06 -15.20 -7.69
N GLY A 427 -43.59 -14.63 -6.61
CA GLY A 427 -43.14 -14.75 -5.24
C GLY A 427 -43.86 -13.69 -4.43
N THR A 428 -44.62 -14.08 -3.40
CA THR A 428 -45.12 -13.10 -2.44
C THR A 428 -43.92 -12.56 -1.67
N LYS A 429 -43.70 -11.25 -1.75
CA LYS A 429 -42.71 -10.54 -0.93
C LYS A 429 -43.30 -10.31 0.46
N HIS A 430 -42.77 -10.98 1.48
CA HIS A 430 -43.28 -10.90 2.84
C HIS A 430 -42.62 -9.79 3.67
N GLU A 431 -43.38 -9.21 4.60
CA GLU A 431 -42.87 -8.23 5.58
C GLU A 431 -41.83 -8.85 6.51
N TRP A 432 -42.02 -10.10 6.95
CA TRP A 432 -41.13 -10.76 7.90
C TRP A 432 -39.68 -10.82 7.45
N PHE A 433 -39.40 -10.96 6.15
CA PHE A 433 -38.03 -11.00 5.65
C PHE A 433 -37.30 -9.66 5.89
N LEU A 434 -37.93 -8.55 5.51
CA LEU A 434 -37.36 -7.21 5.69
C LEU A 434 -37.18 -6.86 7.17
N THR A 435 -38.16 -7.23 8.01
CA THR A 435 -38.07 -7.03 9.46
C THR A 435 -36.94 -7.86 10.08
N LEU A 436 -36.71 -9.10 9.61
CA LEU A 436 -35.56 -9.91 10.05
C LEU A 436 -34.22 -9.37 9.53
N LEU A 437 -34.14 -8.88 8.29
CA LEU A 437 -32.93 -8.26 7.73
C LEU A 437 -32.53 -7.01 8.55
N ALA A 438 -33.50 -6.14 8.86
CA ALA A 438 -33.29 -5.01 9.76
C ALA A 438 -32.89 -5.47 11.18
N ALA A 439 -33.52 -6.52 11.72
CA ALA A 439 -33.18 -7.08 13.02
C ALA A 439 -31.74 -7.62 13.08
N ARG A 440 -31.25 -8.32 12.05
CA ARG A 440 -29.85 -8.73 11.94
C ARG A 440 -28.91 -7.51 11.93
N SER A 441 -29.24 -6.49 11.12
CA SER A 441 -28.44 -5.26 11.01
C SER A 441 -28.34 -4.51 12.36
N PHE A 442 -29.43 -4.37 13.11
CA PHE A 442 -29.38 -3.77 14.45
C PHE A 442 -28.43 -4.51 15.38
N VAL A 443 -28.44 -5.85 15.39
CA VAL A 443 -27.53 -6.67 16.22
C VAL A 443 -26.08 -6.57 15.74
N GLN A 444 -25.82 -6.52 14.43
CA GLN A 444 -24.48 -6.29 13.87
C GLN A 444 -23.87 -4.96 14.34
N HIS A 445 -24.69 -3.91 14.51
CA HIS A 445 -24.27 -2.58 14.97
C HIS A 445 -24.37 -2.37 16.50
N GLY A 446 -24.79 -3.37 17.27
CA GLY A 446 -24.96 -3.26 18.75
C GLY A 446 -26.21 -2.49 19.21
N LEU A 447 -27.15 -2.24 18.29
CA LEU A 447 -28.39 -1.52 18.55
C LEU A 447 -29.46 -2.46 19.15
N LEU A 448 -29.12 -3.13 20.26
CA LEU A 448 -29.92 -4.21 20.87
C LEU A 448 -31.28 -3.74 21.42
N ALA A 449 -31.39 -2.50 21.89
CA ALA A 449 -32.67 -1.93 22.30
C ALA A 449 -33.57 -1.58 21.10
N ASP A 450 -32.99 -1.24 19.94
CA ASP A 450 -33.73 -1.01 18.70
C ASP A 450 -34.12 -2.33 18.00
N PHE A 451 -33.25 -3.36 18.06
CA PHE A 451 -33.61 -4.75 17.74
C PHE A 451 -34.83 -5.17 18.55
N LYS A 452 -34.77 -5.07 19.90
CA LYS A 452 -35.90 -5.36 20.80
C LYS A 452 -37.16 -4.62 20.38
N ARG A 453 -37.08 -3.30 20.16
CA ARG A 453 -38.24 -2.46 19.79
C ARG A 453 -38.85 -2.89 18.45
N THR A 454 -38.02 -3.26 17.48
CA THR A 454 -38.44 -3.77 16.16
C THR A 454 -39.18 -5.09 16.30
N VAL A 455 -38.65 -6.02 17.10
CA VAL A 455 -39.25 -7.35 17.33
C VAL A 455 -40.65 -7.26 17.95
N TYR A 456 -40.88 -6.40 18.95
CA TYR A 456 -42.20 -6.26 19.57
C TYR A 456 -43.22 -5.48 18.74
N LYS A 457 -42.79 -4.54 17.88
CA LYS A 457 -43.66 -3.69 17.06
C LYS A 457 -43.96 -4.26 15.67
N ALA A 458 -43.36 -5.38 15.28
CA ALA A 458 -43.57 -6.01 13.98
C ALA A 458 -45.01 -6.49 13.78
N HIS A 459 -45.66 -6.13 12.67
CA HIS A 459 -46.99 -6.68 12.33
C HIS A 459 -46.91 -8.18 12.04
N CYS A 460 -45.78 -8.63 11.48
CA CYS A 460 -45.46 -10.02 11.20
C CYS A 460 -45.04 -10.85 12.44
N ARG A 461 -45.16 -10.34 13.67
CA ARG A 461 -44.74 -11.05 14.91
C ARG A 461 -45.37 -12.44 15.10
N ASP A 462 -46.55 -12.65 14.51
CA ASP A 462 -47.33 -13.88 14.60
C ASP A 462 -47.05 -14.86 13.44
N GLU A 463 -46.19 -14.48 12.48
CA GLU A 463 -45.74 -15.36 11.38
C GLU A 463 -44.64 -16.34 11.81
N LEU A 464 -44.76 -17.59 11.36
CA LEU A 464 -43.85 -18.70 11.72
C LEU A 464 -42.38 -18.38 11.44
N TYR A 465 -42.06 -17.98 10.20
CA TYR A 465 -40.68 -17.70 9.79
C TYR A 465 -40.09 -16.45 10.45
N PHE A 466 -40.92 -15.49 10.87
CA PHE A 466 -40.46 -14.37 11.69
C PHE A 466 -39.96 -14.87 13.05
N GLN A 467 -40.79 -15.63 13.77
CA GLN A 467 -40.44 -16.15 15.10
C GLN A 467 -39.20 -17.06 15.04
N LEU A 468 -39.11 -17.98 14.08
CA LEU A 468 -37.93 -18.83 13.88
C LEU A 468 -36.64 -18.02 13.64
N GLY A 469 -36.74 -16.91 12.90
CA GLY A 469 -35.62 -15.99 12.68
C GLY A 469 -35.20 -15.22 13.92
N ILE A 470 -36.14 -14.77 14.75
CA ILE A 470 -35.84 -14.14 16.05
C ILE A 470 -35.19 -15.14 17.00
N CYS A 471 -35.68 -16.39 17.05
CA CYS A 471 -35.04 -17.45 17.82
C CYS A 471 -33.59 -17.71 17.35
N GLN A 472 -33.34 -17.72 16.03
CA GLN A 472 -31.98 -17.82 15.48
C GLN A 472 -31.10 -16.66 15.96
N ILE A 473 -31.56 -15.40 15.82
CA ILE A 473 -30.77 -14.21 16.20
C ILE A 473 -30.46 -14.21 17.71
N LEU A 474 -31.43 -14.57 18.56
CA LEU A 474 -31.22 -14.66 20.01
C LEU A 474 -30.23 -15.80 20.38
N GLY A 475 -30.32 -16.95 19.71
CA GLY A 475 -29.34 -18.03 19.86
C GLY A 475 -27.93 -17.63 19.43
N GLU A 476 -27.81 -16.85 18.34
CA GLU A 476 -26.54 -16.30 17.86
C GLU A 476 -25.93 -15.29 18.84
N ILE A 477 -26.73 -14.40 19.44
CA ILE A 477 -26.28 -13.50 20.52
C ILE A 477 -25.79 -14.29 21.74
N ALA A 478 -26.51 -15.35 22.14
CA ALA A 478 -26.17 -16.13 23.34
C ALA A 478 -24.90 -16.99 23.18
N VAL A 479 -24.64 -17.52 21.98
CA VAL A 479 -23.47 -18.38 21.70
C VAL A 479 -22.19 -17.59 21.40
N ASP A 480 -22.27 -16.33 20.96
CA ASP A 480 -21.12 -15.49 20.65
C ASP A 480 -20.44 -14.97 21.94
N PRO A 481 -19.21 -15.40 22.28
CA PRO A 481 -18.53 -15.03 23.51
C PRO A 481 -17.98 -13.60 23.50
N LEU A 482 -18.09 -12.86 22.39
CA LEU A 482 -17.78 -11.43 22.37
C LEU A 482 -18.79 -10.62 23.19
N TRP A 483 -20.06 -11.03 23.21
CA TRP A 483 -21.07 -10.40 24.05
C TRP A 483 -20.77 -10.65 25.54
N ASP A 484 -21.01 -9.63 26.35
CA ASP A 484 -20.86 -9.75 27.79
C ASP A 484 -21.89 -10.73 28.40
N SER A 485 -21.58 -11.20 29.60
CA SER A 485 -22.38 -12.19 30.32
C SER A 485 -23.85 -11.75 30.53
N PHE A 486 -24.09 -10.46 30.80
CA PHE A 486 -25.44 -9.93 31.00
C PHE A 486 -26.22 -9.87 29.68
N THR A 487 -25.62 -9.38 28.59
CA THR A 487 -26.25 -9.39 27.25
C THR A 487 -26.63 -10.81 26.81
N ARG A 488 -25.75 -11.80 27.04
CA ARG A 488 -26.00 -13.20 26.71
C ARG A 488 -27.11 -13.81 27.58
N GLN A 489 -27.17 -13.47 28.88
CA GLN A 489 -28.29 -13.80 29.76
C GLN A 489 -29.62 -13.15 29.33
N GLN A 490 -29.61 -11.89 28.88
CA GLN A 490 -30.82 -11.23 28.38
C GLN A 490 -31.37 -11.90 27.13
N SER A 491 -30.49 -12.41 26.25
CA SER A 491 -30.91 -13.19 25.09
C SER A 491 -31.57 -14.52 25.47
N LEU A 492 -30.99 -15.27 26.42
CA LEU A 492 -31.60 -16.47 27.01
C LEU A 492 -32.96 -16.18 27.66
N TYR A 493 -33.07 -15.05 28.37
CA TYR A 493 -34.32 -14.66 29.01
C TYR A 493 -35.41 -14.29 27.98
N PHE A 494 -35.05 -13.63 26.88
CA PHE A 494 -35.98 -13.37 25.77
C PHE A 494 -36.44 -14.68 25.08
N LEU A 495 -35.56 -15.67 24.90
CA LEU A 495 -35.96 -17.01 24.44
C LEU A 495 -36.96 -17.68 25.41
N GLY A 496 -36.74 -17.57 26.72
CA GLY A 496 -37.67 -18.06 27.75
C GLY A 496 -39.01 -17.31 27.77
N VAL A 497 -39.03 -16.02 27.41
CA VAL A 497 -40.26 -15.25 27.20
C VAL A 497 -41.05 -15.79 26.02
N LEU A 498 -40.42 -16.06 24.87
CA LEU A 498 -41.11 -16.53 23.66
C LEU A 498 -41.78 -17.92 23.84
N LEU A 499 -41.25 -18.76 24.74
CA LEU A 499 -41.88 -20.02 25.15
C LEU A 499 -43.16 -19.87 26.00
N ASN A 500 -43.42 -18.70 26.57
CA ASN A 500 -44.49 -18.49 27.53
C ASN A 500 -45.83 -18.15 26.84
N ASP A 501 -46.84 -19.02 27.03
CA ASP A 501 -48.20 -18.86 26.49
C ASP A 501 -48.84 -17.49 26.77
N LYS A 502 -48.44 -16.83 27.86
CA LYS A 502 -49.02 -15.55 28.31
C LYS A 502 -48.56 -14.34 27.50
N THR A 503 -47.63 -14.49 26.56
CA THR A 503 -47.09 -13.40 25.73
C THR A 503 -48.10 -12.77 24.76
N GLY A 504 -49.22 -13.45 24.47
CA GLY A 504 -50.19 -13.00 23.48
C GLY A 504 -49.71 -13.13 22.02
N TRP A 505 -48.56 -13.77 21.80
CA TRP A 505 -48.05 -14.13 20.47
C TRP A 505 -48.65 -15.47 20.04
N LYS A 506 -48.92 -15.61 18.73
CA LYS A 506 -49.33 -16.89 18.14
C LYS A 506 -48.24 -17.93 18.36
N GLN A 507 -48.62 -19.02 19.01
CA GLN A 507 -47.74 -20.15 19.33
C GLN A 507 -47.70 -21.14 18.16
N HIS A 508 -46.50 -21.52 17.72
CA HIS A 508 -46.25 -22.55 16.71
C HIS A 508 -45.36 -23.65 17.31
N LEU A 509 -45.57 -24.91 16.91
CA LEU A 509 -44.89 -26.07 17.52
C LEU A 509 -43.40 -26.10 17.17
N GLU A 510 -43.09 -25.73 15.94
CA GLU A 510 -41.77 -25.66 15.33
C GLU A 510 -40.89 -24.61 16.04
N VAL A 511 -41.49 -23.49 16.46
CA VAL A 511 -40.82 -22.43 17.23
C VAL A 511 -40.43 -22.94 18.61
N ARG A 512 -41.35 -23.64 19.31
CA ARG A 512 -41.05 -24.27 20.61
C ARG A 512 -39.92 -25.30 20.48
N GLN A 513 -40.01 -26.18 19.49
CA GLN A 513 -38.96 -27.17 19.20
C GLN A 513 -37.60 -26.51 18.93
N TRP A 514 -37.57 -25.43 18.14
CA TRP A 514 -36.33 -24.71 17.84
C TRP A 514 -35.73 -24.03 19.07
N ILE A 515 -36.53 -23.40 19.93
CA ILE A 515 -36.02 -22.81 21.19
C ILE A 515 -35.48 -23.90 22.13
N LEU A 516 -36.12 -25.07 22.22
CA LEU A 516 -35.62 -26.20 23.02
C LEU A 516 -34.28 -26.74 22.48
N VAL A 517 -34.13 -26.82 21.16
CA VAL A 517 -32.84 -27.17 20.51
C VAL A 517 -31.77 -26.12 20.83
N ILE A 518 -32.10 -24.83 20.73
CA ILE A 518 -31.19 -23.72 21.08
C ILE A 518 -30.72 -23.83 22.53
N LEU A 519 -31.65 -23.92 23.48
CA LEU A 519 -31.34 -24.03 24.91
C LEU A 519 -30.53 -25.29 25.22
N THR A 520 -30.83 -26.42 24.56
CA THR A 520 -30.09 -27.67 24.73
C THR A 520 -28.63 -27.52 24.29
N GLN A 521 -28.37 -26.91 23.11
CA GLN A 521 -27.01 -26.62 22.67
C GLN A 521 -26.27 -25.66 23.62
N LEU A 522 -26.94 -24.61 24.09
CA LEU A 522 -26.37 -23.64 25.03
C LEU A 522 -26.06 -24.26 26.40
N SER A 523 -26.86 -25.24 26.86
CA SER A 523 -26.61 -26.02 28.08
C SER A 523 -25.43 -27.01 27.96
N ALA A 524 -25.01 -27.34 26.74
CA ALA A 524 -23.88 -28.22 26.47
C ALA A 524 -22.52 -27.48 26.39
N LEU A 525 -22.52 -26.14 26.42
CA LEU A 525 -21.30 -25.33 26.38
C LEU A 525 -20.45 -25.49 27.66
N SER A 526 -19.17 -25.11 27.55
CA SER A 526 -18.25 -25.00 28.69
C SER A 526 -18.46 -23.74 29.54
N ASP A 527 -19.13 -22.73 28.99
CA ASP A 527 -19.47 -21.47 29.67
C ASP A 527 -20.49 -21.71 30.79
N PHE A 528 -20.04 -21.65 32.04
CA PHE A 528 -20.87 -21.91 33.22
C PHE A 528 -22.12 -21.02 33.29
N VAL A 529 -22.03 -19.75 32.88
CA VAL A 529 -23.10 -18.77 33.10
C VAL A 529 -24.22 -18.92 32.07
N VAL A 530 -23.87 -19.14 30.80
CA VAL A 530 -24.85 -19.47 29.76
C VAL A 530 -25.41 -20.88 29.98
N LYS A 531 -24.57 -21.84 30.40
CA LYS A 531 -24.98 -23.21 30.69
C LYS A 531 -26.02 -23.31 31.80
N ASP A 532 -25.72 -22.77 32.97
CA ASP A 532 -26.61 -22.87 34.14
C ASP A 532 -27.94 -22.18 33.87
N ARG A 533 -27.91 -21.00 33.23
CA ARG A 533 -29.15 -20.28 32.88
C ARG A 533 -29.96 -21.00 31.80
N ALA A 534 -29.35 -21.60 30.79
CA ALA A 534 -30.05 -22.42 29.80
C ALA A 534 -30.63 -23.70 30.43
N ALA A 535 -29.89 -24.34 31.35
CA ALA A 535 -30.35 -25.52 32.09
C ALA A 535 -31.53 -25.18 33.02
N SER A 536 -31.52 -24.03 33.69
CA SER A 536 -32.66 -23.50 34.47
C SER A 536 -33.91 -23.38 33.62
N VAL A 537 -33.84 -22.70 32.46
CA VAL A 537 -35.01 -22.51 31.58
C VAL A 537 -35.52 -23.85 31.02
N LEU A 538 -34.64 -24.83 30.79
CA LEU A 538 -35.04 -26.20 30.42
C LEU A 538 -35.69 -26.97 31.58
N GLN A 539 -35.20 -26.83 32.81
CA GLN A 539 -35.77 -27.50 33.99
C GLN A 539 -37.15 -26.95 34.38
N ASP A 540 -37.34 -25.63 34.28
CA ASP A 540 -38.62 -24.96 34.50
C ASP A 540 -39.71 -25.47 33.52
N TRP A 541 -39.30 -25.92 32.32
CA TRP A 541 -40.21 -26.35 31.26
C TRP A 541 -40.37 -27.89 31.14
N ASN A 542 -39.33 -28.67 31.41
CA ASN A 542 -39.35 -30.15 31.30
C ASN A 542 -40.39 -30.83 32.20
N GLN A 543 -40.92 -30.14 33.20
CA GLN A 543 -42.08 -30.60 33.99
C GLN A 543 -43.36 -30.79 33.15
N GLN A 544 -43.37 -30.34 31.89
CA GLN A 544 -44.50 -30.46 30.95
C GLN A 544 -44.35 -31.63 29.93
N GLY A 545 -43.26 -32.41 30.02
CA GLY A 545 -43.20 -33.74 29.39
C GLY A 545 -42.88 -33.78 27.89
N ALA A 546 -41.74 -33.23 27.46
CA ALA A 546 -41.21 -33.39 26.11
C ALA A 546 -39.88 -34.16 26.11
N SER A 547 -39.61 -34.94 25.06
CA SER A 547 -38.29 -35.51 24.78
C SER A 547 -37.57 -34.67 23.74
N VAL A 548 -36.35 -34.22 24.04
CA VAL A 548 -35.55 -33.39 23.13
C VAL A 548 -34.50 -34.27 22.44
N SER A 549 -34.49 -34.27 21.10
CA SER A 549 -33.41 -34.88 20.33
C SER A 549 -32.18 -33.98 20.32
N SER A 550 -31.00 -34.59 20.34
CA SER A 550 -29.79 -33.88 19.88
C SER A 550 -29.98 -33.43 18.43
N SER A 551 -29.42 -32.26 18.08
CA SER A 551 -29.58 -31.61 16.78
C SER A 551 -28.20 -31.36 16.14
N PRO A 552 -28.03 -31.64 14.84
CA PRO A 552 -26.77 -31.40 14.13
C PRO A 552 -26.50 -29.91 13.83
N TYR A 553 -27.45 -29.02 14.12
CA TYR A 553 -27.44 -27.64 13.61
C TYR A 553 -26.74 -26.66 14.57
N CYS A 554 -25.40 -26.62 14.54
CA CYS A 554 -24.61 -25.70 15.36
C CYS A 554 -25.06 -24.24 15.20
N LEU A 555 -25.34 -23.55 16.31
CA LEU A 555 -25.72 -22.12 16.30
C LEU A 555 -24.60 -21.17 15.89
N LYS A 556 -23.32 -21.54 16.02
CA LYS A 556 -22.21 -20.66 15.63
C LYS A 556 -22.07 -20.59 14.10
N ILE A 557 -21.81 -19.41 13.55
CA ILE A 557 -21.56 -19.18 12.10
C ILE A 557 -20.09 -18.91 11.83
N GLY A 558 -19.50 -17.94 12.54
CA GLY A 558 -18.08 -17.62 12.42
C GLY A 558 -17.18 -18.67 13.08
N LEU A 559 -15.89 -18.63 12.72
CA LEU A 559 -14.86 -19.48 13.32
C LEU A 559 -14.70 -19.19 14.82
N ALA A 560 -14.12 -20.14 15.56
CA ALA A 560 -13.63 -19.86 16.92
C ALA A 560 -12.39 -18.95 16.87
N LEU A 561 -12.19 -18.12 17.90
CA LEU A 561 -10.95 -17.35 18.05
C LEU A 561 -9.75 -18.31 17.97
N PRO A 562 -8.67 -17.95 17.27
CA PRO A 562 -7.57 -18.87 17.00
C PRO A 562 -6.80 -19.19 18.29
N GLU A 563 -6.81 -20.46 18.70
CA GLU A 563 -6.11 -20.93 19.91
C GLU A 563 -4.58 -20.85 19.80
N SER A 564 -4.06 -20.75 18.57
CA SER A 564 -2.64 -20.60 18.24
C SER A 564 -2.47 -19.67 17.03
N SER A 565 -1.25 -19.14 16.83
CA SER A 565 -0.97 -18.17 15.76
C SER A 565 0.22 -18.59 14.88
N PRO A 566 0.09 -19.69 14.09
CA PRO A 566 1.18 -20.22 13.25
C PRO A 566 1.61 -19.32 12.08
N LEU A 567 0.73 -18.51 11.49
CA LEU A 567 1.11 -17.52 10.47
C LEU A 567 1.93 -16.40 11.12
N LEU A 568 1.44 -15.80 12.20
CA LEU A 568 2.16 -14.76 12.93
C LEU A 568 3.49 -15.27 13.49
N THR A 569 3.57 -16.55 13.86
CA THR A 569 4.82 -17.19 14.29
C THR A 569 5.83 -17.27 13.16
N ARG A 570 5.41 -17.65 11.93
CA ARG A 570 6.25 -17.66 10.71
C ARG A 570 6.66 -16.25 10.30
N VAL A 571 5.73 -15.29 10.29
CA VAL A 571 6.01 -13.88 9.96
C VAL A 571 7.04 -13.28 10.92
N GLN A 572 6.94 -13.53 12.22
CA GLN A 572 7.92 -13.08 13.22
C GLN A 572 9.22 -13.92 13.26
N GLN A 573 9.50 -14.73 12.22
CA GLN A 573 10.84 -15.24 11.90
C GLN A 573 11.52 -14.44 10.78
N ILE A 574 10.78 -13.61 10.03
CA ILE A 574 11.32 -12.71 9.02
C ILE A 574 12.02 -11.54 9.73
N PRO A 575 13.31 -11.25 9.47
CA PRO A 575 14.03 -10.19 10.16
C PRO A 575 13.43 -8.79 9.91
N HIS A 576 13.14 -8.04 10.97
CA HIS A 576 12.57 -6.70 10.86
C HIS A 576 13.65 -5.62 10.67
N VAL A 577 14.04 -5.41 9.41
CA VAL A 577 15.16 -4.55 8.98
C VAL A 577 14.98 -3.04 9.18
N GLU A 578 13.78 -2.54 9.45
CA GLU A 578 13.51 -1.08 9.40
C GLU A 578 14.20 -0.30 10.54
N ARG A 579 14.44 -0.92 11.71
CA ARG A 579 15.22 -0.31 12.78
C ARG A 579 16.70 -0.16 12.39
N ASP A 580 17.29 -1.19 11.79
CA ASP A 580 18.68 -1.16 11.32
C ASP A 580 18.87 -0.17 10.15
N LEU A 581 17.91 -0.12 9.22
CA LEU A 581 17.87 0.89 8.15
C LEU A 581 17.74 2.31 8.71
N HIS A 582 17.00 2.51 9.81
CA HIS A 582 16.94 3.80 10.49
C HIS A 582 18.29 4.18 11.13
N VAL A 583 18.95 3.24 11.83
CA VAL A 583 20.29 3.46 12.41
C VAL A 583 21.30 3.82 11.31
N MET A 584 21.31 3.08 10.20
CA MET A 584 22.12 3.39 9.02
C MET A 584 21.81 4.79 8.47
N LYS A 585 20.53 5.15 8.28
CA LYS A 585 20.10 6.47 7.83
C LYS A 585 20.58 7.59 8.76
N VAL A 586 20.49 7.42 10.09
CA VAL A 586 20.96 8.40 11.07
C VAL A 586 22.49 8.56 11.00
N GLN A 587 23.24 7.45 10.98
CA GLN A 587 24.70 7.48 10.84
C GLN A 587 25.13 8.21 9.56
N ARG A 588 24.59 7.83 8.40
CA ARG A 588 24.91 8.47 7.10
C ARG A 588 24.58 9.96 7.09
N LEU A 589 23.49 10.39 7.74
CA LEU A 589 23.11 11.80 7.84
C LEU A 589 23.99 12.60 8.82
N GLN A 590 24.65 11.95 9.79
CA GLN A 590 25.70 12.58 10.62
C GLN A 590 27.03 12.70 9.87
N GLU A 591 27.38 11.69 9.07
CA GLU A 591 28.58 11.69 8.20
C GLU A 591 28.47 12.65 7.00
N ALA A 592 27.27 13.18 6.71
CA ALA A 592 26.93 13.96 5.52
C ALA A 592 27.46 15.41 5.48
N TYR A 593 28.34 15.84 6.38
CA TYR A 593 28.78 17.24 6.44
C TYR A 593 29.56 17.67 5.19
N GLN A 594 29.03 18.66 4.47
CA GLN A 594 29.65 19.31 3.32
C GLN A 594 29.77 20.81 3.60
N PRO A 595 30.98 21.35 3.87
CA PRO A 595 31.15 22.77 4.21
C PRO A 595 30.91 23.71 3.01
N VAL A 596 31.13 23.22 1.79
CA VAL A 596 30.78 23.92 0.53
C VAL A 596 30.07 22.94 -0.40
N TYR A 597 28.94 23.35 -0.96
CA TYR A 597 28.26 22.64 -2.03
C TYR A 597 27.72 23.61 -3.09
N ILE A 598 28.11 23.38 -4.33
CA ILE A 598 27.61 24.09 -5.51
C ILE A 598 27.00 23.05 -6.44
N PRO A 599 25.70 23.16 -6.81
CA PRO A 599 25.06 22.24 -7.73
C PRO A 599 25.81 22.20 -9.08
N PRO A 600 26.33 21.04 -9.52
CA PRO A 600 27.07 20.95 -10.78
C PRO A 600 26.12 20.99 -11.97
N MET A 601 26.52 21.72 -13.00
CA MET A 601 25.91 21.63 -14.32
C MET A 601 26.55 20.47 -15.10
N ALA A 602 25.80 19.88 -16.02
CA ALA A 602 26.27 18.81 -16.87
C ALA A 602 25.70 18.95 -18.30
N LYS A 603 26.34 18.24 -19.24
CA LYS A 603 25.87 18.06 -20.62
C LYS A 603 25.58 16.59 -20.91
N ALA A 604 24.81 16.31 -21.96
CA ALA A 604 24.20 15.00 -22.19
C ALA A 604 25.17 13.84 -22.46
N ASN A 605 26.38 14.12 -22.96
CA ASN A 605 27.45 13.16 -23.22
C ASN A 605 28.74 13.91 -23.61
N LEU A 606 29.83 13.18 -23.88
CA LEU A 606 31.13 13.75 -24.27
C LEU A 606 31.06 14.62 -25.54
N GLN A 607 30.19 14.26 -26.49
CA GLN A 607 30.05 14.88 -27.81
C GLN A 607 29.09 16.09 -27.81
N ALA A 608 28.24 16.23 -26.78
CA ALA A 608 27.32 17.37 -26.63
C ALA A 608 28.09 18.71 -26.54
N ARG A 609 27.45 19.82 -26.92
CA ARG A 609 28.10 21.13 -26.83
C ARG A 609 28.19 21.59 -25.38
N ASN A 610 29.09 22.54 -25.13
CA ASN A 610 29.20 23.17 -23.82
C ASN A 610 28.14 24.29 -23.62
N GLU A 611 27.30 24.52 -24.63
CA GLU A 611 26.09 25.36 -24.60
C GLU A 611 24.87 24.59 -24.05
N ASP A 612 24.81 23.27 -24.26
CA ASP A 612 23.68 22.39 -23.95
C ASP A 612 23.68 21.93 -22.48
N LEU A 613 23.79 22.88 -21.54
CA LEU A 613 23.94 22.61 -20.10
C LEU A 613 22.60 22.46 -19.38
N PHE A 614 22.54 21.52 -18.44
CA PHE A 614 21.43 21.29 -17.51
C PHE A 614 21.93 21.03 -16.08
N SER A 615 21.04 21.17 -15.11
CA SER A 615 21.26 20.80 -13.71
C SER A 615 21.43 19.28 -13.59
N LEU A 616 22.57 18.80 -13.08
CA LEU A 616 22.81 17.37 -12.94
C LEU A 616 21.83 16.72 -11.94
N MET A 617 21.42 17.46 -10.90
CA MET A 617 20.49 16.97 -9.89
C MET A 617 19.12 16.66 -10.51
N GLU A 618 18.53 17.61 -11.25
CA GLU A 618 17.27 17.42 -11.96
C GLU A 618 17.35 16.25 -12.96
N LYS A 619 18.49 16.10 -13.64
CA LYS A 619 18.68 15.04 -14.64
C LYS A 619 18.86 13.64 -14.02
N VAL A 620 19.36 13.57 -12.77
CA VAL A 620 19.33 12.35 -11.95
C VAL A 620 17.91 12.08 -11.43
N GLU A 621 17.13 13.10 -11.09
CA GLU A 621 15.74 12.93 -10.64
C GLU A 621 14.82 12.44 -11.78
N GLU A 622 15.00 12.94 -13.00
CA GLU A 622 14.39 12.37 -14.22
C GLU A 622 14.76 10.88 -14.40
N PHE A 623 16.05 10.54 -14.25
CA PHE A 623 16.52 9.15 -14.31
C PHE A 623 15.86 8.28 -13.23
N LEU A 624 15.76 8.75 -11.99
CA LEU A 624 15.16 8.02 -10.87
C LEU A 624 13.65 7.80 -11.04
N ALA A 625 12.95 8.71 -11.73
CA ALA A 625 11.54 8.58 -12.09
C ALA A 625 11.28 7.67 -13.31
N SER A 626 12.24 7.58 -14.26
CA SER A 626 12.12 6.80 -15.50
C SER A 626 12.16 5.27 -15.31
N ASP A 627 12.06 4.51 -16.41
CA ASP A 627 12.29 3.06 -16.51
C ASP A 627 13.79 2.66 -16.54
N ARG A 628 14.70 3.62 -16.76
CA ARG A 628 16.14 3.39 -16.90
C ARG A 628 16.78 2.78 -15.64
N GLN A 629 17.83 1.98 -15.82
CA GLN A 629 18.48 1.23 -14.73
C GLN A 629 19.86 1.75 -14.34
N VAL A 630 20.65 2.31 -15.28
CA VAL A 630 22.01 2.81 -15.01
C VAL A 630 22.18 4.25 -15.53
N MET A 631 22.71 5.13 -14.68
CA MET A 631 23.18 6.47 -15.04
C MET A 631 24.67 6.64 -14.74
N LEU A 632 25.47 6.89 -15.79
CA LEU A 632 26.90 7.15 -15.71
C LEU A 632 27.18 8.66 -15.57
N ILE A 633 27.80 9.06 -14.46
CA ILE A 633 28.24 10.43 -14.20
C ILE A 633 29.73 10.55 -14.50
N LEU A 634 30.04 11.21 -15.61
CA LEU A 634 31.39 11.51 -16.06
C LEU A 634 31.81 12.91 -15.63
N GLY A 635 33.12 13.12 -15.55
CA GLY A 635 33.75 14.42 -15.34
C GLY A 635 35.23 14.23 -15.06
N ASP A 636 36.01 15.30 -15.19
CA ASP A 636 37.46 15.25 -14.98
C ASP A 636 37.83 14.98 -13.51
N SER A 637 39.13 14.78 -13.24
CA SER A 637 39.64 14.77 -11.87
C SER A 637 39.33 16.11 -11.18
N GLY A 638 38.94 16.09 -9.91
CA GLY A 638 38.55 17.29 -9.16
C GLY A 638 37.18 17.90 -9.49
N ALA A 639 36.47 17.43 -10.54
CA ALA A 639 35.20 17.99 -11.01
C ALA A 639 33.97 17.77 -10.08
N GLY A 640 34.16 17.44 -8.81
CA GLY A 640 33.07 17.36 -7.81
C GLY A 640 32.18 16.12 -7.84
N LYS A 641 32.48 15.09 -8.64
CA LYS A 641 31.69 13.82 -8.74
C LYS A 641 31.33 13.23 -7.36
N SER A 642 32.32 13.01 -6.51
CA SER A 642 32.15 12.45 -5.15
C SER A 642 31.31 13.35 -4.24
N THR A 643 31.49 14.67 -4.36
CA THR A 643 30.72 15.66 -3.61
C THR A 643 29.25 15.64 -4.02
N PHE A 644 28.97 15.54 -5.32
CA PHE A 644 27.62 15.35 -5.86
C PHE A 644 26.99 14.04 -5.35
N ASN A 645 27.70 12.92 -5.44
CA ASN A 645 27.19 11.61 -5.04
C ASN A 645 26.83 11.53 -3.54
N LYS A 646 27.67 12.10 -2.66
CA LYS A 646 27.35 12.23 -1.22
C LYS A 646 26.16 13.16 -0.96
N HIS A 647 26.03 14.25 -1.73
CA HIS A 647 24.90 15.17 -1.63
C HIS A 647 23.59 14.53 -2.09
N LEU A 648 23.64 13.76 -3.19
CA LEU A 648 22.52 12.98 -3.73
C LEU A 648 22.02 11.97 -2.69
N GLU A 649 22.92 11.17 -2.10
CA GLU A 649 22.57 10.26 -1.01
C GLU A 649 21.91 11.01 0.16
N THR A 650 22.50 12.13 0.60
CA THR A 650 21.97 12.95 1.69
C THR A 650 20.55 13.47 1.40
N LYS A 651 20.30 13.94 0.17
CA LYS A 651 18.98 14.39 -0.30
C LYS A 651 17.97 13.24 -0.28
N LEU A 652 18.35 12.09 -0.83
CA LEU A 652 17.50 10.90 -0.91
C LEU A 652 17.21 10.30 0.47
N LEU A 653 18.19 10.22 1.37
CA LEU A 653 18.00 9.73 2.74
C LEU A 653 17.05 10.62 3.55
N ARG A 654 17.09 11.95 3.35
CA ARG A 654 16.15 12.87 4.01
C ARG A 654 14.69 12.61 3.61
N ILE A 655 14.44 12.29 2.34
CA ILE A 655 13.08 11.98 1.83
C ILE A 655 12.72 10.48 1.88
N TYR A 656 13.66 9.59 2.25
CA TYR A 656 13.39 8.15 2.37
C TYR A 656 12.44 7.84 3.53
N ASN A 657 11.37 7.12 3.23
CA ASN A 657 10.42 6.52 4.16
C ASN A 657 10.45 4.99 3.99
N SER A 658 10.08 4.25 5.04
CA SER A 658 10.02 2.77 5.02
C SER A 658 9.19 2.22 3.87
N GLY A 659 9.67 1.11 3.28
CA GLY A 659 9.14 0.54 2.04
C GLY A 659 9.53 1.26 0.75
N GLY A 660 10.19 2.43 0.82
CA GLY A 660 10.74 3.14 -0.33
C GLY A 660 11.99 2.47 -0.93
N ARG A 661 12.57 3.09 -1.98
CA ARG A 661 13.87 2.67 -2.51
C ARG A 661 14.99 3.16 -1.58
N ILE A 662 15.76 2.24 -1.01
CA ILE A 662 16.83 2.51 -0.04
C ILE A 662 18.02 3.18 -0.75
N PRO A 663 18.41 4.42 -0.42
CA PRO A 663 19.62 5.04 -0.94
C PRO A 663 20.84 4.42 -0.26
N LEU A 664 21.84 4.02 -1.05
CA LEU A 664 23.07 3.39 -0.55
C LEU A 664 24.27 3.91 -1.32
N PHE A 665 25.09 4.75 -0.70
CA PHE A 665 26.38 5.16 -1.26
C PHE A 665 27.44 4.07 -1.07
N VAL A 666 28.23 3.85 -2.10
CA VAL A 666 29.34 2.90 -2.16
C VAL A 666 30.58 3.63 -2.66
N ASN A 667 31.61 3.70 -1.81
CA ASN A 667 32.95 4.10 -2.22
C ASN A 667 33.64 2.87 -2.82
N LEU A 668 33.61 2.71 -4.16
CA LEU A 668 34.10 1.48 -4.81
C LEU A 668 35.56 1.12 -4.42
N PRO A 669 36.51 2.07 -4.26
CA PRO A 669 37.88 1.76 -3.82
C PRO A 669 37.99 1.20 -2.40
N ALA A 670 36.97 1.36 -1.55
CA ALA A 670 36.94 0.80 -0.20
C ALA A 670 36.23 -0.57 -0.11
N ILE A 671 35.55 -1.02 -1.16
CA ILE A 671 34.96 -2.36 -1.21
C ILE A 671 35.95 -3.36 -1.79
N ARG A 672 36.20 -4.44 -1.06
CA ARG A 672 36.89 -5.62 -1.60
C ARG A 672 35.98 -6.34 -2.60
N ARG A 673 36.47 -6.54 -3.83
CA ARG A 673 35.77 -7.24 -4.92
C ARG A 673 34.36 -6.70 -5.23
N PRO A 674 34.22 -5.42 -5.62
CA PRO A 674 32.91 -4.82 -5.89
C PRO A 674 32.17 -5.47 -7.07
N GLU A 675 32.85 -6.27 -7.89
CA GLU A 675 32.23 -7.09 -8.94
C GLU A 675 31.35 -8.23 -8.40
N GLU A 676 31.49 -8.60 -7.12
CA GLU A 676 30.71 -9.61 -6.40
C GLU A 676 29.94 -8.99 -5.21
N ASP A 677 28.60 -9.15 -5.21
CA ASP A 677 27.67 -8.76 -4.14
C ASP A 677 27.91 -7.36 -3.51
N THR A 678 28.08 -6.31 -4.33
CA THR A 678 28.45 -4.95 -3.86
C THR A 678 27.55 -4.43 -2.73
N ILE A 679 26.24 -4.70 -2.83
CA ILE A 679 25.23 -4.23 -1.85
C ILE A 679 25.35 -5.00 -0.54
N GLY A 680 25.42 -6.35 -0.57
CA GLY A 680 25.63 -7.14 0.64
C GLY A 680 26.95 -6.80 1.32
N ASN A 681 28.03 -6.59 0.56
CA ASN A 681 29.32 -6.17 1.09
C ASN A 681 29.27 -4.80 1.78
N GLN A 682 28.54 -3.83 1.23
CA GLN A 682 28.32 -2.54 1.91
C GLN A 682 27.44 -2.69 3.16
N LEU A 683 26.35 -3.47 3.10
CA LEU A 683 25.45 -3.71 4.24
C LEU A 683 26.15 -4.42 5.41
N ARG A 684 27.08 -5.33 5.14
CA ARG A 684 27.95 -5.96 6.16
C ARG A 684 28.77 -4.93 6.95
N THR A 685 29.16 -3.80 6.35
CA THR A 685 29.85 -2.70 7.07
C THR A 685 28.95 -1.93 8.04
N TYR A 686 27.62 -2.05 7.89
CA TYR A 686 26.62 -1.50 8.83
C TYR A 686 26.04 -2.58 9.75
N ASN A 687 26.72 -3.71 9.91
CA ASN A 687 26.37 -4.84 10.80
C ASN A 687 25.07 -5.59 10.45
N PHE A 688 24.54 -5.47 9.23
CA PHE A 688 23.41 -6.30 8.80
C PHE A 688 23.84 -7.77 8.71
N SER A 689 23.06 -8.67 9.32
CA SER A 689 23.26 -10.13 9.24
C SER A 689 22.84 -10.69 7.87
N GLU A 690 23.38 -11.85 7.49
CA GLU A 690 23.03 -12.51 6.22
C GLU A 690 21.52 -12.75 6.05
N ALA A 691 20.77 -12.99 7.14
CA ALA A 691 19.33 -13.14 7.09
C ALA A 691 18.61 -11.81 6.74
N GLN A 692 19.06 -10.69 7.30
CA GLN A 692 18.57 -9.35 6.94
C GLN A 692 18.98 -8.97 5.52
N ILE A 693 20.22 -9.26 5.11
CA ILE A 693 20.72 -9.05 3.74
C ILE A 693 19.86 -9.82 2.73
N GLN A 694 19.49 -11.07 3.03
CA GLN A 694 18.63 -11.87 2.17
C GLN A 694 17.18 -11.35 2.11
N GLU A 695 16.61 -10.85 3.21
CA GLU A 695 15.29 -10.17 3.21
C GLU A 695 15.34 -8.93 2.30
N LEU A 696 16.33 -8.07 2.48
CA LEU A 696 16.54 -6.87 1.67
C LEU A 696 16.71 -7.20 0.18
N LYS A 697 17.41 -8.31 -0.11
CA LYS A 697 17.66 -8.79 -1.47
C LYS A 697 16.42 -9.34 -2.17
N GLN A 698 15.50 -9.95 -1.42
CA GLN A 698 14.26 -10.52 -1.93
C GLN A 698 13.09 -9.51 -1.96
N HIS A 699 13.10 -8.49 -1.08
CA HIS A 699 11.91 -7.69 -0.79
C HIS A 699 12.10 -6.17 -0.76
N ARG A 700 13.31 -5.63 -0.97
CA ARG A 700 13.54 -4.18 -1.08
C ARG A 700 14.18 -3.79 -2.42
N GLN A 701 14.08 -2.50 -2.73
CA GLN A 701 14.70 -1.87 -3.90
C GLN A 701 15.74 -0.85 -3.45
N PHE A 702 16.82 -0.68 -4.21
CA PHE A 702 17.93 0.23 -3.88
C PHE A 702 18.14 1.31 -4.93
N ILE A 703 18.59 2.49 -4.47
CA ILE A 703 19.27 3.50 -5.29
C ILE A 703 20.76 3.40 -4.92
N LEU A 704 21.51 2.63 -5.71
CA LEU A 704 22.92 2.36 -5.50
C LEU A 704 23.76 3.49 -6.12
N ILE A 705 24.52 4.20 -5.30
CA ILE A 705 25.35 5.34 -5.71
C ILE A 705 26.83 4.93 -5.59
N CYS A 706 27.39 4.40 -6.68
CA CYS A 706 28.77 3.94 -6.75
C CYS A 706 29.72 5.07 -7.17
N ASP A 707 30.72 5.36 -6.35
CA ASP A 707 31.71 6.40 -6.59
C ASP A 707 33.11 5.81 -6.81
N GLY A 708 33.86 6.37 -7.76
CA GLY A 708 35.27 6.04 -7.98
C GLY A 708 35.56 4.77 -8.80
N TYR A 709 34.77 4.47 -9.85
CA TYR A 709 34.96 3.26 -10.67
C TYR A 709 36.37 3.12 -11.27
N ASP A 710 36.97 4.23 -11.69
CA ASP A 710 38.34 4.28 -12.20
C ASP A 710 39.41 4.07 -11.12
N GLU A 711 39.14 4.45 -9.87
CA GLU A 711 40.06 4.30 -8.75
C GLU A 711 40.11 2.85 -8.24
N SER A 712 39.06 2.05 -8.49
CA SER A 712 39.04 0.60 -8.27
C SER A 712 39.71 -0.24 -9.38
N GLN A 713 40.32 0.40 -10.39
CA GLN A 713 40.95 -0.28 -11.54
C GLN A 713 40.01 -1.24 -12.31
N LEU A 714 38.70 -1.00 -12.27
CA LEU A 714 37.72 -1.93 -12.82
C LEU A 714 37.69 -1.91 -14.36
N ALA A 715 37.54 -3.09 -14.94
CA ALA A 715 37.31 -3.30 -16.38
C ALA A 715 35.94 -3.96 -16.67
N VAL A 716 35.18 -4.34 -15.64
CA VAL A 716 33.94 -5.12 -15.75
C VAL A 716 32.68 -4.29 -15.55
N ASN A 717 31.56 -4.78 -16.10
CA ASN A 717 30.24 -4.16 -16.00
C ASN A 717 29.56 -4.56 -14.67
N LEU A 718 29.67 -3.71 -13.64
CA LEU A 718 29.20 -4.00 -12.28
C LEU A 718 27.72 -4.38 -12.21
N HIS A 719 26.86 -3.74 -13.01
CA HIS A 719 25.43 -4.09 -13.09
C HIS A 719 25.24 -5.54 -13.56
N THR A 720 26.02 -5.96 -14.54
CA THR A 720 25.95 -7.30 -15.14
C THR A 720 26.62 -8.37 -14.27
N THR A 721 27.76 -8.09 -13.63
CA THR A 721 28.47 -9.08 -12.78
C THR A 721 27.70 -9.37 -11.49
N ASN A 722 27.14 -8.34 -10.85
CA ASN A 722 26.28 -8.50 -9.67
C ASN A 722 24.87 -9.03 -10.02
N GLY A 723 24.55 -9.15 -11.31
CA GLY A 723 23.25 -9.64 -11.77
C GLY A 723 22.07 -8.78 -11.35
N PHE A 724 22.25 -7.46 -11.21
CA PHE A 724 21.19 -6.56 -10.77
C PHE A 724 19.96 -6.64 -11.68
N ASN A 725 18.78 -6.48 -11.09
CA ASN A 725 17.47 -6.58 -11.75
C ASN A 725 17.16 -7.94 -12.41
N ARG A 726 17.90 -9.00 -12.07
CA ARG A 726 17.56 -10.40 -12.44
C ARG A 726 16.68 -11.06 -11.36
N PRO A 727 15.87 -12.08 -11.71
CA PRO A 727 15.07 -12.82 -10.72
C PRO A 727 15.95 -13.36 -9.57
N GLY A 728 15.53 -13.12 -8.32
CA GLY A 728 16.26 -13.54 -7.12
C GLY A 728 17.54 -12.74 -6.81
N GLN A 729 17.79 -11.62 -7.51
CA GLN A 729 18.92 -10.71 -7.25
C GLN A 729 18.42 -9.30 -6.90
N TRP A 730 19.35 -8.46 -6.42
CA TRP A 730 19.07 -7.10 -5.98
C TRP A 730 18.32 -6.28 -7.05
N SER A 731 17.20 -5.64 -6.66
CA SER A 731 16.48 -4.67 -7.49
C SER A 731 17.09 -3.27 -7.31
N VAL A 732 17.67 -2.70 -8.36
CA VAL A 732 18.58 -1.55 -8.28
C VAL A 732 18.34 -0.53 -9.40
N LYS A 733 18.25 0.76 -9.04
CA LYS A 733 18.67 1.86 -9.92
C LYS A 733 20.09 2.27 -9.54
N MET A 734 21.01 2.27 -10.50
CA MET A 734 22.42 2.52 -10.28
C MET A 734 22.83 3.89 -10.81
N VAL A 735 23.45 4.70 -9.95
CA VAL A 735 24.21 5.89 -10.34
C VAL A 735 25.68 5.54 -10.15
N ILE A 736 26.52 5.71 -11.16
CA ILE A 736 27.94 5.34 -11.12
C ILE A 736 28.83 6.47 -11.62
N SER A 737 29.89 6.82 -10.88
CA SER A 737 30.83 7.88 -11.26
C SER A 737 32.14 7.33 -11.84
N CYS A 738 32.68 8.01 -12.85
CA CYS A 738 33.97 7.68 -13.46
C CYS A 738 34.68 8.93 -14.01
N ARG A 739 36.02 8.93 -14.01
CA ARG A 739 36.84 9.93 -14.72
C ARG A 739 36.75 9.75 -16.24
N THR A 740 36.54 10.86 -16.94
CA THR A 740 36.60 10.97 -18.41
C THR A 740 37.92 10.44 -18.99
N GLN A 741 39.03 10.59 -18.26
CA GLN A 741 40.36 10.11 -18.65
C GLN A 741 40.51 8.57 -18.63
N TYR A 742 39.62 7.84 -17.94
CA TYR A 742 39.68 6.37 -17.80
C TYR A 742 38.86 5.63 -18.88
N LEU A 743 38.37 6.36 -19.89
CA LEU A 743 37.47 5.83 -20.91
C LEU A 743 38.25 5.40 -22.17
N GLY A 744 38.26 4.09 -22.44
CA GLY A 744 38.62 3.55 -23.76
C GLY A 744 37.56 3.86 -24.82
N GLN A 745 37.82 3.51 -26.08
CA GLN A 745 36.89 3.78 -27.19
C GLN A 745 35.49 3.16 -26.94
N ASP A 746 35.47 1.89 -26.53
CA ASP A 746 34.24 1.12 -26.27
C ASP A 746 33.83 1.14 -24.79
N TYR A 747 34.08 2.25 -24.08
CA TYR A 747 33.88 2.32 -22.61
C TYR A 747 32.46 1.96 -22.15
N ARG A 748 31.44 2.12 -23.01
CA ARG A 748 30.03 1.90 -22.70
C ARG A 748 29.71 0.45 -22.35
N ASP A 749 30.47 -0.53 -22.86
CA ASP A 749 30.27 -1.94 -22.53
C ASP A 749 30.49 -2.24 -21.04
N ARG A 750 31.23 -1.37 -20.33
CA ARG A 750 31.44 -1.41 -18.88
C ARG A 750 30.29 -0.83 -18.06
N PHE A 751 29.26 -0.23 -18.68
CA PHE A 751 28.19 0.48 -17.95
C PHE A 751 26.76 0.24 -18.50
N VAL A 752 26.58 -0.11 -19.77
CA VAL A 752 25.25 -0.38 -20.36
C VAL A 752 24.73 -1.73 -19.85
N PRO A 753 23.48 -1.83 -19.33
CA PRO A 753 22.88 -3.11 -18.95
C PRO A 753 22.78 -4.09 -20.11
N GLN A 754 22.79 -5.40 -19.82
CA GLN A 754 22.56 -6.45 -20.83
C GLN A 754 21.15 -7.03 -20.72
N GLU A 755 20.48 -7.23 -21.86
CA GLU A 755 19.18 -7.90 -21.94
C GLU A 755 19.26 -9.38 -21.53
N VAL A 756 18.16 -9.91 -20.96
CA VAL A 756 18.06 -11.33 -20.58
C VAL A 756 17.65 -12.16 -21.79
N GLY A 757 18.60 -12.85 -22.42
CA GLY A 757 18.33 -13.75 -23.55
C GLY A 757 19.58 -14.47 -24.06
N HIS A 758 19.42 -15.37 -25.03
CA HIS A 758 20.51 -16.18 -25.60
C HIS A 758 21.61 -15.39 -26.34
N TYR A 759 21.38 -14.11 -26.61
CA TYR A 759 22.37 -13.18 -27.12
C TYR A 759 22.34 -11.95 -26.20
N SER A 760 23.36 -11.76 -25.36
CA SER A 760 23.44 -10.67 -24.38
C SER A 760 23.57 -9.30 -25.06
N ARG A 761 22.44 -8.71 -25.44
CA ARG A 761 22.39 -7.43 -26.18
C ARG A 761 22.52 -6.24 -25.23
N PRO A 762 23.26 -5.17 -25.60
CA PRO A 762 23.29 -3.94 -24.82
C PRO A 762 21.93 -3.22 -24.82
N ALA A 763 21.30 -3.11 -23.66
CA ALA A 763 20.01 -2.46 -23.45
C ALA A 763 20.18 -0.94 -23.37
N LEU A 764 20.50 -0.31 -24.51
CA LEU A 764 20.81 1.12 -24.61
C LEU A 764 19.66 2.04 -24.13
N ASN A 765 18.41 1.58 -24.16
CA ASN A 765 17.26 2.28 -23.60
C ASN A 765 17.30 2.39 -22.07
N LEU A 766 17.91 1.42 -21.38
CA LEU A 766 18.03 1.36 -19.92
C LEU A 766 19.23 2.15 -19.38
N PHE A 767 20.04 2.74 -20.27
CA PHE A 767 21.26 3.47 -19.95
C PHE A 767 21.10 4.98 -20.18
N GLN A 768 21.80 5.76 -19.36
CA GLN A 768 21.93 7.21 -19.49
C GLN A 768 23.35 7.62 -19.09
N GLU A 769 23.87 8.69 -19.68
CA GLU A 769 25.11 9.33 -19.21
C GLU A 769 24.90 10.85 -19.05
N ALA A 770 25.78 11.47 -18.28
CA ALA A 770 25.90 12.92 -18.15
C ALA A 770 27.37 13.26 -17.85
N VAL A 771 27.87 14.37 -18.40
CA VAL A 771 29.25 14.84 -18.18
C VAL A 771 29.20 16.16 -17.43
N ILE A 772 29.76 16.22 -16.22
CA ILE A 772 29.89 17.46 -15.45
C ILE A 772 30.69 18.49 -16.27
N ALA A 773 30.14 19.70 -16.37
CA ALA A 773 30.79 20.84 -16.97
C ALA A 773 31.69 21.57 -15.96
N PRO A 774 32.78 22.23 -16.39
CA PRO A 774 33.54 23.14 -15.54
C PRO A 774 32.66 24.29 -15.02
N PHE A 775 32.97 24.82 -13.84
CA PHE A 775 32.19 25.91 -13.25
C PHE A 775 32.20 27.17 -14.12
N TYR A 776 31.04 27.85 -14.19
CA TYR A 776 30.94 29.22 -14.71
C TYR A 776 31.19 30.25 -13.60
N LYS A 777 31.32 31.54 -13.97
CA LYS A 777 31.81 32.61 -13.09
C LYS A 777 30.99 32.74 -11.79
N GLU A 778 29.68 32.61 -11.90
CA GLU A 778 28.74 32.77 -10.79
C GLU A 778 28.81 31.58 -9.83
N GLN A 779 29.00 30.34 -10.32
CA GLN A 779 29.30 29.17 -9.48
C GLN A 779 30.62 29.33 -8.72
N ILE A 780 31.66 29.89 -9.34
CA ILE A 780 32.93 30.22 -8.67
C ILE A 780 32.68 31.26 -7.58
N GLN A 781 31.93 32.32 -7.87
CA GLN A 781 31.60 33.35 -6.89
C GLN A 781 30.81 32.79 -5.69
N ASP A 782 29.82 31.92 -5.94
CA ASP A 782 29.04 31.28 -4.89
C ASP A 782 29.86 30.27 -4.07
N TYR A 783 30.82 29.58 -4.70
CA TYR A 783 31.80 28.76 -3.98
C TYR A 783 32.61 29.62 -3.00
N VAL A 784 33.11 30.79 -3.44
CA VAL A 784 33.86 31.72 -2.58
C VAL A 784 32.99 32.27 -1.44
N LYS A 785 31.71 32.60 -1.70
CA LYS A 785 30.76 33.03 -0.65
C LYS A 785 30.58 31.97 0.45
N GLN A 786 30.53 30.69 0.09
CA GLN A 786 30.43 29.58 1.05
C GLN A 786 31.77 29.25 1.71
N TYR A 787 32.89 29.40 0.99
CA TYR A 787 34.23 29.09 1.49
C TYR A 787 34.71 30.08 2.55
N VAL A 788 34.53 31.39 2.35
CA VAL A 788 35.09 32.45 3.22
C VAL A 788 34.71 32.28 4.71
N PRO A 789 33.45 32.02 5.09
CA PRO A 789 33.04 31.91 6.50
C PRO A 789 33.53 30.66 7.26
N LEU A 790 34.17 29.69 6.58
CA LEU A 790 34.56 28.42 7.21
C LEU A 790 35.65 28.55 8.29
N GLU A 791 36.47 29.60 8.20
CA GLU A 791 37.53 29.93 9.14
C GLU A 791 37.63 31.45 9.29
N SER A 792 38.20 31.94 10.38
CA SER A 792 38.42 33.37 10.62
C SER A 792 39.51 33.93 9.71
N ARG A 793 39.16 34.31 8.47
CA ARG A 793 40.09 34.83 7.46
C ARG A 793 40.00 36.35 7.34
N SER A 794 41.12 36.97 6.95
CA SER A 794 41.25 38.44 6.78
C SER A 794 40.67 38.98 5.47
N TRP A 795 40.40 38.11 4.49
CA TRP A 795 39.90 38.45 3.17
C TRP A 795 38.39 38.16 3.04
N VAL A 796 37.65 39.09 2.43
CA VAL A 796 36.24 38.88 2.05
C VAL A 796 36.12 38.26 0.66
N THR A 797 34.91 37.83 0.28
CA THR A 797 34.62 37.27 -1.05
C THR A 797 35.10 38.14 -2.21
N GLN A 798 35.03 39.46 -2.06
CA GLN A 798 35.46 40.39 -3.11
C GLN A 798 36.98 40.32 -3.36
N ASP A 799 37.80 40.28 -2.30
CA ASP A 799 39.27 40.19 -2.42
C ASP A 799 39.70 38.96 -3.21
N TYR A 800 39.11 37.80 -2.90
CA TYR A 800 39.37 36.56 -3.63
C TYR A 800 38.95 36.66 -5.09
N MET A 801 37.75 37.17 -5.39
CA MET A 801 37.27 37.29 -6.76
C MET A 801 38.11 38.25 -7.60
N ASP A 802 38.53 39.38 -7.03
CA ASP A 802 39.36 40.36 -7.72
C ASP A 802 40.76 39.80 -8.02
N ARG A 803 41.34 39.00 -7.10
CA ARG A 803 42.63 38.32 -7.34
C ARG A 803 42.50 37.18 -8.35
N LEU A 804 41.42 36.39 -8.31
CA LEU A 804 41.12 35.36 -9.32
C LEU A 804 40.98 35.96 -10.74
N ILE A 805 40.36 37.13 -10.86
CA ILE A 805 40.16 37.84 -12.14
C ILE A 805 41.46 38.54 -12.61
N THR A 806 42.23 39.12 -11.71
CA THR A 806 43.41 39.94 -12.08
C THR A 806 44.65 39.10 -12.41
N ILE A 807 44.80 37.90 -11.81
CA ILE A 807 45.96 37.03 -12.07
C ILE A 807 45.72 36.23 -13.36
N PRO A 808 46.59 36.33 -14.38
CA PRO A 808 46.40 35.65 -15.67
C PRO A 808 46.21 34.12 -15.55
N ASP A 809 45.28 33.60 -16.34
CA ASP A 809 44.83 32.20 -16.44
C ASP A 809 44.25 31.58 -15.14
N LEU A 810 44.34 32.26 -13.99
CA LEU A 810 43.88 31.71 -12.70
C LEU A 810 42.36 31.49 -12.66
N MET A 811 41.59 32.39 -13.28
CA MET A 811 40.13 32.25 -13.44
C MET A 811 39.72 31.08 -14.34
N ASP A 812 40.59 30.60 -15.23
CA ASP A 812 40.33 29.41 -16.06
C ASP A 812 40.60 28.12 -15.26
N MET A 813 41.70 28.11 -14.51
CA MET A 813 42.03 27.05 -13.55
C MET A 813 40.94 26.88 -12.48
N ALA A 814 40.39 28.00 -11.99
CA ALA A 814 39.31 28.08 -11.01
C ALA A 814 37.98 27.44 -11.46
N LYS A 815 37.82 27.09 -12.74
CA LYS A 815 36.63 26.35 -13.23
C LYS A 815 36.59 24.91 -12.73
N ASN A 816 37.71 24.36 -12.26
CA ASN A 816 37.74 23.06 -11.58
C ASN A 816 37.59 23.27 -10.06
N PRO A 817 36.57 22.68 -9.39
CA PRO A 817 36.28 22.94 -7.98
C PRO A 817 37.45 22.65 -7.03
N PHE A 818 38.25 21.61 -7.32
CA PHE A 818 39.41 21.22 -6.52
C PHE A 818 40.59 22.19 -6.71
N LEU A 819 40.80 22.68 -7.94
CA LEU A 819 41.83 23.68 -8.21
C LEU A 819 41.43 25.04 -7.61
N LEU A 820 40.13 25.37 -7.60
CA LEU A 820 39.58 26.53 -6.91
C LEU A 820 39.83 26.48 -5.40
N SER A 821 39.52 25.36 -4.71
CA SER A 821 39.78 25.26 -3.26
C SER A 821 41.25 25.51 -2.92
N LEU A 822 42.17 24.93 -3.69
CA LEU A 822 43.61 25.10 -3.48
C LEU A 822 44.09 26.52 -3.82
N ALA A 823 43.52 27.16 -4.84
CA ALA A 823 43.79 28.56 -5.17
C ALA A 823 43.35 29.51 -4.04
N LEU A 824 42.17 29.29 -3.46
CA LEU A 824 41.66 30.10 -2.34
C LEU A 824 42.47 29.90 -1.04
N GLU A 825 43.05 28.72 -0.83
CA GLU A 825 43.93 28.45 0.31
C GLU A 825 45.32 29.10 0.14
N ALA A 826 45.89 29.08 -1.07
CA ALA A 826 47.22 29.62 -1.35
C ALA A 826 47.27 31.14 -1.62
N LEU A 827 46.19 31.74 -2.15
CA LEU A 827 46.17 33.14 -2.61
C LEU A 827 46.62 34.19 -1.57
N PRO A 828 46.22 34.11 -0.28
CA PRO A 828 46.63 35.11 0.71
C PRO A 828 48.15 35.17 0.89
N GLY A 829 48.79 34.04 1.17
CA GLY A 829 50.24 33.97 1.43
C GLY A 829 51.12 34.32 0.21
N VAL A 830 50.64 34.06 -1.01
CA VAL A 830 51.43 34.38 -2.23
C VAL A 830 51.37 35.86 -2.61
N THR A 831 50.32 36.58 -2.18
CA THR A 831 50.09 38.00 -2.51
C THR A 831 50.43 38.96 -1.37
N GLU A 832 50.70 38.46 -0.17
CA GLU A 832 51.16 39.25 0.98
C GLU A 832 52.40 40.09 0.61
N GLY A 833 52.35 41.38 0.96
CA GLY A 833 53.41 42.36 0.66
C GLY A 833 53.55 42.82 -0.81
N LYS A 834 52.78 42.30 -1.78
CA LYS A 834 52.94 42.62 -3.22
C LYS A 834 51.86 43.59 -3.72
N GLN A 835 52.26 44.82 -4.07
CA GLN A 835 51.34 45.89 -4.51
C GLN A 835 51.00 45.88 -6.01
N ASP A 836 51.95 45.52 -6.89
CA ASP A 836 51.68 45.40 -8.34
C ASP A 836 51.37 43.94 -8.71
N LEU A 837 50.17 43.73 -9.27
CA LEU A 837 49.71 42.43 -9.75
C LEU A 837 50.11 42.14 -11.21
N SER A 838 50.57 43.15 -11.97
CA SER A 838 50.83 43.01 -13.41
C SER A 838 52.23 42.44 -13.72
N THR A 839 53.22 42.70 -12.86
CA THR A 839 54.58 42.14 -12.96
C THR A 839 54.71 40.68 -12.48
N ILE A 840 53.60 40.04 -12.08
CA ILE A 840 53.52 38.69 -11.49
C ILE A 840 53.92 37.53 -12.44
N LYS A 841 54.46 37.76 -13.64
CA LYS A 841 54.97 36.68 -14.51
C LYS A 841 55.98 35.75 -13.82
N ILE A 842 56.84 36.28 -12.94
CA ILE A 842 57.75 35.47 -12.11
C ILE A 842 57.00 34.79 -10.95
N ALA A 843 56.02 35.48 -10.36
CA ALA A 843 55.19 34.92 -9.30
C ALA A 843 54.11 33.92 -9.78
N ARG A 844 53.92 33.73 -11.10
CA ARG A 844 53.15 32.60 -11.65
C ARG A 844 53.86 31.27 -11.41
N VAL A 845 55.18 31.25 -11.50
CA VAL A 845 55.98 30.07 -11.10
C VAL A 845 55.83 29.86 -9.60
N GLN A 846 56.02 30.90 -8.78
CA GLN A 846 55.80 30.83 -7.32
C GLN A 846 54.39 30.36 -6.92
N LEU A 847 53.34 30.77 -7.65
CA LEU A 847 51.97 30.28 -7.47
C LEU A 847 51.87 28.77 -7.72
N TYR A 848 52.44 28.27 -8.82
CA TYR A 848 52.44 26.83 -9.10
C TYR A 848 53.34 26.04 -8.14
N ASP A 849 54.50 26.56 -7.75
CA ASP A 849 55.39 25.93 -6.78
C ASP A 849 54.69 25.77 -5.41
N THR A 850 54.09 26.86 -4.93
CA THR A 850 53.31 26.87 -3.67
C THR A 850 52.09 25.96 -3.77
N PHE A 851 51.39 25.97 -4.91
CA PHE A 851 50.26 25.07 -5.18
C PHE A 851 50.68 23.59 -5.18
N VAL A 852 51.79 23.23 -5.84
CA VAL A 852 52.28 21.84 -5.93
C VAL A 852 52.78 21.37 -4.57
N GLN A 853 53.56 22.20 -3.87
CA GLN A 853 54.02 21.90 -2.52
C GLN A 853 52.83 21.67 -1.56
N HIS A 854 51.85 22.56 -1.57
CA HIS A 854 50.65 22.45 -0.74
C HIS A 854 49.78 21.25 -1.12
N TRP A 855 49.59 20.99 -2.42
CA TRP A 855 48.89 19.81 -2.93
C TRP A 855 49.57 18.51 -2.47
N LEU A 856 50.91 18.47 -2.44
CA LEU A 856 51.67 17.34 -1.91
C LEU A 856 51.50 17.21 -0.39
N ASP A 857 51.53 18.29 0.41
CA ASP A 857 51.29 18.21 1.86
C ASP A 857 49.82 17.88 2.22
N VAL A 858 48.84 18.24 1.38
CA VAL A 858 47.45 17.76 1.49
C VAL A 858 47.37 16.26 1.18
N ASN A 859 48.01 15.79 0.09
CA ASN A 859 47.98 14.37 -0.27
C ASN A 859 48.77 13.47 0.69
N LYS A 860 49.88 13.96 1.22
CA LYS A 860 50.65 13.32 2.31
C LYS A 860 49.77 13.07 3.53
N ARG A 861 49.08 14.11 4.03
CA ARG A 861 48.11 13.99 5.14
C ARG A 861 46.98 13.00 4.81
N ARG A 862 46.44 13.05 3.58
CA ARG A 862 45.40 12.13 3.11
C ARG A 862 45.88 10.66 3.09
N LEU A 863 47.06 10.39 2.57
CA LEU A 863 47.65 9.04 2.48
C LEU A 863 48.05 8.50 3.86
N GLN A 864 48.58 9.35 4.74
CA GLN A 864 48.92 8.96 6.12
C GLN A 864 47.72 8.38 6.89
N GLY A 865 46.52 8.95 6.69
CA GLY A 865 45.25 8.47 7.23
C GLY A 865 44.44 7.55 6.29
N SER A 866 45.00 7.09 5.18
CA SER A 866 44.33 6.16 4.26
C SER A 866 44.62 4.71 4.64
N ASN A 867 43.62 3.84 4.42
CA ASN A 867 43.74 2.41 4.68
C ASN A 867 44.41 1.72 3.48
N LEU A 868 45.74 1.68 3.49
CA LEU A 868 46.58 1.12 2.43
C LEU A 868 46.87 -0.37 2.66
N ASN A 869 47.22 -1.11 1.61
CA ASN A 869 47.79 -2.45 1.77
C ASN A 869 49.23 -2.38 2.32
N ASN A 870 49.80 -3.53 2.70
CA ASN A 870 51.12 -3.59 3.35
C ASN A 870 52.27 -3.03 2.48
N GLU A 871 52.19 -3.18 1.17
CA GLU A 871 53.25 -2.76 0.23
C GLU A 871 53.19 -1.25 0.00
N ASP A 872 51.99 -0.72 -0.31
CA ASP A 872 51.74 0.72 -0.41
C ASP A 872 52.02 1.45 0.91
N ARG A 873 51.74 0.82 2.06
CA ARG A 873 52.06 1.37 3.38
C ARG A 873 53.57 1.46 3.61
N ALA A 874 54.31 0.39 3.30
CA ALA A 874 55.77 0.39 3.40
C ALA A 874 56.40 1.44 2.47
N MET A 875 55.89 1.59 1.24
CA MET A 875 56.36 2.61 0.31
C MET A 875 56.02 4.03 0.77
N LEU A 876 54.82 4.25 1.32
CA LEU A 876 54.46 5.54 1.94
C LEU A 876 55.40 5.88 3.11
N ASP A 877 55.68 4.93 3.99
CA ASP A 877 56.53 5.15 5.16
C ASP A 877 58.01 5.39 4.77
N LEU A 878 58.49 4.80 3.67
CA LEU A 878 59.77 5.14 3.04
C LEU A 878 59.77 6.56 2.44
N LEU A 879 58.72 6.95 1.71
CA LEU A 879 58.57 8.30 1.16
C LEU A 879 58.48 9.35 2.28
N LEU A 880 57.83 9.04 3.40
CA LEU A 880 57.76 9.92 4.57
C LEU A 880 59.14 10.14 5.21
N GLN A 881 59.97 9.10 5.30
CA GLN A 881 61.36 9.20 5.79
C GLN A 881 62.27 9.98 4.82
N THR A 882 62.10 9.77 3.52
CA THR A 882 62.94 10.37 2.46
C THR A 882 62.50 11.81 2.12
N GLY A 883 61.34 12.25 2.61
CA GLY A 883 60.77 13.57 2.34
C GLY A 883 59.76 13.56 1.20
N PHE A 884 58.54 13.11 1.49
CA PHE A 884 57.44 12.91 0.52
C PHE A 884 57.23 14.09 -0.43
N VAL A 885 57.27 15.32 0.10
CA VAL A 885 57.04 16.55 -0.68
C VAL A 885 58.20 16.84 -1.63
N SER A 886 59.45 16.71 -1.17
CA SER A 886 60.64 16.84 -2.03
C SER A 886 60.71 15.77 -3.11
N MET A 887 60.33 14.52 -2.81
CA MET A 887 60.25 13.43 -3.80
C MET A 887 59.14 13.69 -4.83
N GLY A 888 57.98 14.18 -4.40
CA GLY A 888 56.89 14.56 -5.31
C GLY A 888 57.24 15.74 -6.22
N ILE A 889 58.01 16.71 -5.73
CA ILE A 889 58.51 17.84 -6.53
C ILE A 889 59.57 17.37 -7.53
N ASP A 890 60.54 16.53 -7.13
CA ASP A 890 61.54 15.95 -8.04
C ASP A 890 60.87 15.16 -9.17
N TYR A 891 59.99 14.21 -8.84
CA TYR A 891 59.27 13.39 -9.81
C TYR A 891 58.47 14.25 -10.80
N SER A 892 57.75 15.26 -10.29
CA SER A 892 56.99 16.20 -11.13
C SER A 892 57.91 17.02 -12.04
N THR A 893 59.08 17.44 -11.55
CA THR A 893 60.08 18.20 -12.31
C THR A 893 60.67 17.34 -13.43
N ARG A 894 61.08 16.10 -13.14
CA ARG A 894 61.55 15.14 -14.15
C ARG A 894 60.50 14.85 -15.21
N LEU A 895 59.24 14.64 -14.81
CA LEU A 895 58.13 14.41 -15.75
C LEU A 895 57.88 15.63 -16.65
N VAL A 896 57.85 16.85 -16.10
CA VAL A 896 57.68 18.08 -16.87
C VAL A 896 58.86 18.30 -17.84
N SER A 897 60.10 18.05 -17.43
CA SER A 897 61.26 18.08 -18.31
C SER A 897 61.15 17.06 -19.45
N ALA A 898 60.75 15.82 -19.15
CA ALA A 898 60.54 14.78 -20.16
C ALA A 898 59.41 15.15 -21.16
N ILE A 899 58.32 15.75 -20.69
CA ILE A 899 57.24 16.28 -21.55
C ILE A 899 57.77 17.40 -22.45
N PHE A 900 58.57 18.32 -21.91
CA PHE A 900 59.11 19.43 -22.67
C PHE A 900 60.08 18.96 -23.77
N GLU A 901 61.06 18.13 -23.41
CA GLU A 901 62.08 17.63 -24.33
C GLU A 901 61.58 16.56 -25.32
N LYS A 902 60.72 15.63 -24.87
CA LYS A 902 60.38 14.40 -25.61
C LYS A 902 58.95 14.38 -26.16
N HIS A 903 58.16 15.43 -25.91
CA HIS A 903 56.78 15.59 -26.38
C HIS A 903 56.48 17.04 -26.80
N ASN A 904 57.53 17.80 -27.17
CA ASN A 904 57.49 19.18 -27.68
C ASN A 904 56.74 20.17 -26.77
N GLY A 905 56.74 19.95 -25.44
CA GLY A 905 56.01 20.80 -24.49
C GLY A 905 54.48 20.69 -24.56
N ASN A 906 53.94 19.72 -25.30
CA ASN A 906 52.50 19.43 -25.29
C ASN A 906 52.13 18.76 -23.96
N PRO A 907 51.26 19.34 -23.10
CA PRO A 907 50.92 18.75 -21.81
C PRO A 907 50.09 17.45 -21.91
N VAL A 908 49.47 17.17 -23.07
CA VAL A 908 48.60 15.99 -23.24
C VAL A 908 49.42 14.78 -23.67
N VAL A 909 49.91 14.02 -22.69
CA VAL A 909 50.61 12.75 -22.91
C VAL A 909 49.61 11.59 -23.00
N GLN A 910 49.34 11.10 -24.21
CA GLN A 910 48.68 9.81 -24.37
C GLN A 910 49.67 8.67 -24.06
N TYR A 911 49.30 7.79 -23.14
CA TYR A 911 50.00 6.55 -22.82
C TYR A 911 49.12 5.34 -23.12
N ASP A 912 49.71 4.32 -23.71
CA ASP A 912 49.12 3.03 -24.06
C ASP A 912 50.26 2.02 -23.87
N HIS A 913 50.12 1.13 -22.90
CA HIS A 913 51.24 0.30 -22.43
C HIS A 913 51.89 -0.49 -23.58
N PHE A 914 51.09 -1.16 -24.42
CA PHE A 914 51.57 -1.96 -25.55
C PHE A 914 52.24 -1.12 -26.66
N LYS A 915 51.91 0.18 -26.77
CA LYS A 915 52.53 1.09 -27.74
C LYS A 915 53.69 1.93 -27.17
N ALA A 916 53.79 2.04 -25.85
CA ALA A 916 54.66 3.01 -25.17
C ALA A 916 55.69 2.40 -24.20
N GLU A 917 55.64 1.09 -23.93
CA GLU A 917 56.61 0.30 -23.13
C GLU A 917 58.08 0.68 -23.39
N LYS A 918 58.44 0.93 -24.65
CA LYS A 918 59.83 1.22 -25.08
C LYS A 918 60.08 2.70 -25.34
N THR A 919 59.32 3.58 -24.69
CA THR A 919 59.46 5.03 -24.80
C THR A 919 59.64 5.65 -23.41
N TRP A 920 60.11 6.90 -23.35
CA TRP A 920 60.27 7.66 -22.10
C TRP A 920 59.02 7.64 -21.19
N LYS A 921 57.83 7.47 -21.79
CA LYS A 921 56.55 7.38 -21.06
C LYS A 921 56.49 6.19 -20.10
N ALA A 922 57.20 5.10 -20.37
CA ALA A 922 57.20 3.93 -19.50
C ALA A 922 57.89 4.18 -18.14
N GLU A 923 58.82 5.14 -18.07
CA GLU A 923 59.47 5.56 -16.81
C GLU A 923 58.45 6.17 -15.82
N PHE A 924 57.50 6.96 -16.33
CA PHE A 924 56.54 7.73 -15.53
C PHE A 924 55.11 7.13 -15.49
N PHE A 925 54.76 6.29 -16.46
CA PHE A 925 53.41 5.72 -16.61
C PHE A 925 53.40 4.19 -16.73
N GLY A 926 54.56 3.53 -16.61
CA GLY A 926 54.69 2.07 -16.63
C GLY A 926 54.22 1.41 -15.32
N PRO A 927 53.81 0.13 -15.36
CA PRO A 927 53.48 -0.62 -14.14
C PRO A 927 54.72 -0.89 -13.25
N GLU A 928 55.93 -0.84 -13.83
CA GLU A 928 57.21 -0.79 -13.09
C GLU A 928 57.82 0.63 -13.14
N SER A 929 57.06 1.68 -12.83
CA SER A 929 57.61 3.04 -12.67
C SER A 929 58.49 3.10 -11.41
N ARG A 930 59.78 2.79 -11.56
CA ARG A 930 60.76 2.77 -10.46
C ARG A 930 61.05 4.20 -9.98
N LEU A 931 60.51 4.52 -8.80
CA LEU A 931 60.87 5.71 -8.01
C LEU A 931 62.25 5.54 -7.37
#